data_AF-J7TEZ2-F1
#
_entry.id   AF-J7TEZ2-F1
#
_cell.length_a   1.000
_cell.length_b   1.000
_cell.length_c   1.000
_cell.angle_alpha   90.00
_cell.angle_beta   90.00
_cell.angle_gamma   90.00
#
_symmetry.space_group_name_H-M   'P 1'
#
loop_
_entity.id
_entity.type
_entity.pdbx_description
1 polymer ?
#
loop_
_entity_poly.entity_id
_entity_poly.type
_entity_poly.pdbx_seq_one_letter_code
_entity_poly.pdbx_strand_id
1 'polypeptide(L)'
;MKQYGQLIYEYFKTNFIDDKNGGIYSAVVGNEVVTEDKLLLNTSLALLTAVTYEDLETAVKQYEDLNLFLSEKNRCEVLESSSVSVDIGKVISLQTELITTLSLLSYGTFISDTQILLTAKEYFQKVSNKALENNFASIISVDGDILLSDQRALNIILGVYISNEMQLSFLNRKYLDRFQQFKSVDGGLWSFLDSSNRPLRNKGKLLIDNACTLLLNSAIVDTNETMNFIDKNYKHPEGGYWNKIDKNNKVSVDNTTSYYTFNSSPFPYKSMLDHAILVYALSKKNRNSIVYKRSLSELLRYYDLKNSGVFLGGGNWFSTPVTPTVPLARLVMVPPHTVGAFSVGNTSYLPLHEKNATVQLVSSLALKGINKIEIDYPTKIKEVSFSPLDTSLKYISSGQLTNSHIDIEKYKLWLEKTKSGFGYGLTPYQSPLGFKSDRSPQNFSAMHVISDKSVLYEEIPDKDNIFLTMKAAQNKDGGFGEQAGVVSELFTTYCVVATSFILKNKNYNIKKCLDFVKSCQNDDGGFGNAPGYPSDIWHTNFGVLILHLLNSEANFPEKLIQYLVSAQNEDGGFAVFPNLSSEVFSTFRAIDSLRLLDIEIPNKERVISWLQSMQDVNEGGFHISENKPISFVGSYHAIAALYLLDTLPINIEKIKIWFGNHQAKDGGFSKLLHHPSDTTDEGFISLHASYMLEQKINPYWIAIIT
;
A
#
# COMPACT_ATOMS: atom_id res chain seq x y z
N MET A 1 10.09 30.00 -8.75
CA MET A 1 9.14 28.86 -8.76
C MET A 1 9.55 27.92 -7.65
N LYS A 2 8.62 27.47 -6.77
CA LYS A 2 8.97 26.52 -5.69
C LYS A 2 9.34 25.17 -6.32
N GLN A 3 10.36 24.49 -5.78
CA GLN A 3 10.80 23.17 -6.25
C GLN A 3 10.27 22.07 -5.32
N TYR A 4 9.90 20.91 -5.87
CA TYR A 4 9.40 19.79 -5.06
C TYR A 4 10.43 19.34 -4.02
N GLY A 5 11.70 19.19 -4.42
CA GLY A 5 12.77 18.80 -3.49
C GLY A 5 12.86 19.73 -2.27
N GLN A 6 12.90 21.04 -2.49
CA GLN A 6 12.95 22.02 -1.38
C GLN A 6 11.71 21.92 -0.49
N LEU A 7 10.52 21.80 -1.07
CA LEU A 7 9.28 21.67 -0.30
C LEU A 7 9.26 20.43 0.58
N ILE A 8 9.78 19.30 0.08
CA ILE A 8 9.89 18.05 0.84
C ILE A 8 10.94 18.21 1.95
N TYR A 9 12.05 18.90 1.69
CA TYR A 9 13.07 19.16 2.71
C TYR A 9 12.56 20.04 3.85
N GLU A 10 11.84 21.12 3.54
CA GLU A 10 11.23 21.98 4.57
C GLU A 10 10.15 21.24 5.37
N TYR A 11 9.35 20.40 4.69
CA TYR A 11 8.40 19.51 5.35
C TYR A 11 9.12 18.55 6.31
N PHE A 12 10.23 17.94 5.88
CA PHE A 12 11.04 17.08 6.73
C PHE A 12 11.54 17.82 7.98
N LYS A 13 12.17 18.99 7.81
CA LYS A 13 12.70 19.79 8.92
C LYS A 13 11.63 20.16 9.94
N THR A 14 10.42 20.49 9.47
CA THR A 14 9.32 20.92 10.32
C THR A 14 8.69 19.78 11.11
N ASN A 15 8.55 18.59 10.52
CA ASN A 15 7.71 17.52 11.08
C ASN A 15 8.50 16.36 11.68
N PHE A 16 9.75 16.16 11.29
CA PHE A 16 10.53 14.99 11.72
C PHE A 16 11.67 15.32 12.69
N ILE A 17 12.08 16.58 12.82
CA ILE A 17 13.15 16.95 13.76
C ILE A 17 12.57 17.05 15.18
N ASP A 18 13.15 16.31 16.12
CA ASP A 18 12.85 16.45 17.54
C ASP A 18 13.69 17.60 18.13
N ASP A 19 13.17 18.82 18.07
CA ASP A 19 13.86 19.98 18.62
C ASP A 19 14.00 19.95 20.15
N LYS A 20 13.18 19.15 20.84
CA LYS A 20 13.18 19.06 22.30
C LYS A 20 14.28 18.14 22.82
N ASN A 21 14.47 16.97 22.19
CA ASN A 21 15.42 15.96 22.67
C ASN A 21 16.50 15.58 21.64
N GLY A 22 16.60 16.28 20.50
CA GLY A 22 17.58 16.02 19.43
C GLY A 22 17.24 14.80 18.57
N GLY A 23 17.81 14.68 17.38
CA GLY A 23 17.54 13.58 16.45
C GLY A 23 16.23 13.70 15.66
N ILE A 24 15.82 12.58 15.04
CA ILE A 24 14.79 12.55 14.00
C ILE A 24 13.77 11.46 14.33
N TYR A 25 12.49 11.84 14.42
CA TYR A 25 11.37 10.90 14.43
C TYR A 25 11.36 10.10 13.13
N SER A 26 11.12 8.79 13.19
CA SER A 26 11.18 7.98 11.97
C SER A 26 9.90 8.00 11.14
N ALA A 27 8.72 8.15 11.75
CA ALA A 27 7.42 8.21 11.05
C ALA A 27 6.43 9.15 11.72
N VAL A 28 5.62 9.83 10.91
CA VAL A 28 4.60 10.79 11.34
C VAL A 28 3.33 10.67 10.50
N VAL A 29 2.19 11.05 11.08
CA VAL A 29 0.88 11.16 10.41
C VAL A 29 0.28 12.51 10.76
N GLY A 30 0.18 13.39 9.76
CA GLY A 30 -0.13 14.80 10.01
C GLY A 30 0.88 15.41 10.99
N ASN A 31 0.39 15.90 12.13
CA ASN A 31 1.21 16.46 13.21
C ASN A 31 1.46 15.45 14.36
N GLU A 32 1.04 14.20 14.22
CA GLU A 32 1.23 13.16 15.25
C GLU A 32 2.49 12.34 14.94
N VAL A 33 3.29 12.13 15.99
CA VAL A 33 4.47 11.25 15.94
C VAL A 33 3.98 9.80 16.06
N VAL A 34 4.23 8.98 15.04
CA VAL A 34 3.82 7.56 15.04
C VAL A 34 4.78 6.73 15.88
N THR A 35 6.07 7.05 15.83
CA THR A 35 7.09 6.44 16.69
C THR A 35 8.10 7.49 17.14
N GLU A 36 8.48 7.42 18.42
CA GLU A 36 9.58 8.21 18.99
C GLU A 36 10.97 7.60 18.70
N ASP A 37 11.01 6.47 17.99
CA ASP A 37 12.26 5.84 17.56
C ASP A 37 13.11 6.80 16.73
N LYS A 38 14.42 6.79 17.03
CA LYS A 38 15.43 7.58 16.32
C LYS A 38 16.43 6.61 15.72
N LEU A 39 16.57 6.65 14.39
CA LEU A 39 17.42 5.73 13.66
C LEU A 39 18.66 6.44 13.11
N LEU A 40 19.83 5.81 13.29
CA LEU A 40 21.10 6.26 12.70
C LEU A 40 21.00 6.47 11.18
N LEU A 41 20.23 5.62 10.49
CA LEU A 41 19.95 5.76 9.06
C LEU A 41 19.26 7.10 8.73
N ASN A 42 18.30 7.54 9.54
CA ASN A 42 17.59 8.80 9.31
C ASN A 42 18.53 9.99 9.52
N THR A 43 19.34 9.98 10.59
CA THR A 43 20.35 11.00 10.87
C THR A 43 21.40 11.09 9.76
N SER A 44 21.90 9.94 9.28
CA SER A 44 22.87 9.89 8.18
C SER A 44 22.32 10.45 6.88
N LEU A 45 21.08 10.10 6.52
CA LEU A 45 20.40 10.63 5.35
C LEU A 45 20.06 12.12 5.50
N ALA A 46 19.74 12.58 6.70
CA ALA A 46 19.46 13.98 6.97
C ALA A 46 20.73 14.84 6.83
N LEU A 47 21.87 14.36 7.32
CA LEU A 47 23.17 14.99 7.11
C LEU A 47 23.51 15.09 5.62
N LEU A 48 23.36 13.99 4.87
CA LEU A 48 23.56 13.97 3.41
C LEU A 48 22.66 14.97 2.69
N THR A 49 21.41 15.08 3.13
CA THR A 49 20.43 15.98 2.53
C THR A 49 20.76 17.43 2.85
N ALA A 50 21.06 17.76 4.10
CA ALA A 50 21.45 19.11 4.52
C ALA A 50 22.69 19.61 3.77
N VAL A 51 23.73 18.77 3.66
CA VAL A 51 24.92 19.05 2.84
C VAL A 51 24.54 19.33 1.39
N THR A 52 23.66 18.50 0.82
CA THR A 52 23.23 18.68 -0.57
C THR A 52 22.47 20.00 -0.77
N TYR A 53 21.73 20.49 0.22
CA TYR A 53 21.04 21.78 0.18
C TYR A 53 21.90 22.97 0.64
N GLU A 54 23.18 22.73 0.97
CA GLU A 54 24.08 23.73 1.53
C GLU A 54 23.55 24.36 2.84
N ASP A 55 22.72 23.61 3.59
CA ASP A 55 22.14 24.01 4.88
C ASP A 55 23.14 23.71 6.00
N LEU A 56 24.10 24.62 6.20
CA LEU A 56 25.20 24.43 7.14
C LEU A 56 24.74 24.25 8.58
N GLU A 57 23.74 25.02 9.03
CA GLU A 57 23.21 24.94 10.39
C GLU A 57 22.62 23.56 10.67
N THR A 58 21.76 23.07 9.77
CA THR A 58 21.19 21.73 9.90
C THR A 58 22.28 20.67 9.78
N ALA A 59 23.25 20.82 8.87
CA ALA A 59 24.34 19.85 8.72
C ALA A 59 25.19 19.72 9.99
N VAL A 60 25.52 20.83 10.67
CA VAL A 60 26.25 20.82 11.95
C VAL A 60 25.44 20.07 13.01
N LYS A 61 24.15 20.40 13.20
CA LYS A 61 23.28 19.73 14.17
C LYS A 61 23.17 18.22 13.89
N GLN A 62 22.97 17.83 12.64
CA GLN A 62 22.87 16.42 12.27
C GLN A 62 24.19 15.66 12.43
N TYR A 63 25.34 16.32 12.24
CA TYR A 63 26.64 15.73 12.53
C TYR A 63 26.86 15.53 14.04
N GLU A 64 26.42 16.46 14.88
CA GLU A 64 26.43 16.30 16.34
C GLU A 64 25.55 15.14 16.79
N ASP A 65 24.31 15.08 16.29
CA ASP A 65 23.38 13.97 16.55
C ASP A 65 23.96 12.63 16.07
N LEU A 66 24.61 12.60 14.90
CA LEU A 66 25.28 11.41 14.38
C LEU A 66 26.37 10.90 15.33
N ASN A 67 27.18 11.80 15.89
CA ASN A 67 28.24 11.42 16.84
C ASN A 67 27.70 10.82 18.13
N LEU A 68 26.48 11.18 18.55
CA LEU A 68 25.82 10.53 19.69
C LEU A 68 25.58 9.05 19.41
N PHE A 69 25.09 8.69 18.23
CA PHE A 69 24.86 7.30 17.81
C PHE A 69 26.14 6.49 17.63
N LEU A 70 27.23 7.12 17.19
CA LEU A 70 28.50 6.43 16.93
C LEU A 70 29.24 6.00 18.20
N SER A 71 28.79 6.44 19.37
CA SER A 71 29.31 5.95 20.65
C SER A 71 28.83 4.52 20.95
N GLU A 72 29.70 3.69 21.56
CA GLU A 72 29.40 2.28 21.88
C GLU A 72 28.14 2.10 22.75
N LYS A 73 27.72 3.14 23.48
CA LYS A 73 26.55 3.12 24.38
C LYS A 73 25.22 3.41 23.69
N ASN A 74 25.22 3.98 22.48
CA ASN A 74 24.03 4.55 21.84
C ASN A 74 23.74 3.95 20.44
N ARG A 75 24.33 2.80 20.10
CA ARG A 75 24.08 2.12 18.83
C ARG A 75 22.72 1.41 18.82
N CYS A 76 21.65 2.15 18.56
CA CYS A 76 20.30 1.59 18.52
C CYS A 76 19.87 1.22 17.08
N GLU A 77 19.86 -0.07 16.78
CA GLU A 77 19.06 -0.66 15.70
C GLU A 77 18.24 -1.81 16.32
N VAL A 78 16.94 -1.87 16.01
CA VAL A 78 16.04 -2.93 16.50
C VAL A 78 15.68 -3.80 15.31
N LEU A 79 16.00 -5.10 15.38
CA LEU A 79 15.72 -6.05 14.31
C LEU A 79 15.12 -7.32 14.93
N GLU A 80 13.85 -7.23 15.33
CA GLU A 80 13.03 -8.38 15.68
C GLU A 80 12.31 -8.88 14.41
N SER A 81 13.07 -9.39 13.45
CA SER A 81 12.52 -9.98 12.23
C SER A 81 13.17 -11.31 11.84
N SER A 82 14.12 -11.81 12.64
CA SER A 82 14.93 -12.99 12.30
C SER A 82 14.73 -14.18 13.25
N SER A 83 13.78 -14.08 14.20
CA SER A 83 13.63 -15.04 15.30
C SER A 83 14.91 -15.22 16.14
N VAL A 84 15.85 -14.28 16.06
CA VAL A 84 17.07 -14.24 16.87
C VAL A 84 16.81 -13.34 18.06
N SER A 85 16.97 -13.87 19.27
CA SER A 85 16.93 -13.07 20.49
C SER A 85 18.13 -12.13 20.50
N VAL A 86 17.88 -10.83 20.31
CA VAL A 86 18.89 -9.78 20.41
C VAL A 86 18.54 -8.83 21.55
N ASP A 87 19.54 -8.39 22.30
CA ASP A 87 19.36 -7.27 23.22
C ASP A 87 18.95 -6.03 22.40
N ILE A 88 17.91 -5.33 22.85
CA ILE A 88 17.44 -4.09 22.22
C ILE A 88 18.62 -3.11 22.10
N GLY A 89 18.86 -2.63 20.88
CA GLY A 89 19.85 -1.60 20.60
C GLY A 89 21.31 -2.06 20.66
N LYS A 90 21.62 -3.25 20.14
CA LYS A 90 23.00 -3.77 20.03
C LYS A 90 23.30 -4.50 18.71
N VAL A 91 22.73 -4.04 17.61
CA VAL A 91 23.01 -4.61 16.27
C VAL A 91 23.63 -3.56 15.35
N ILE A 92 24.39 -4.03 14.37
CA ILE A 92 25.11 -3.22 13.39
C ILE A 92 24.71 -3.70 11.99
N SER A 93 23.90 -2.92 11.30
CA SER A 93 23.58 -3.10 9.89
C SER A 93 24.70 -2.56 9.00
N LEU A 94 25.23 -3.42 8.14
CA LEU A 94 26.23 -3.01 7.16
C LEU A 94 25.70 -1.91 6.22
N GLN A 95 24.40 -1.91 5.91
CA GLN A 95 23.79 -0.87 5.09
C GLN A 95 23.89 0.51 5.77
N THR A 96 23.50 0.57 7.05
CA THR A 96 23.49 1.82 7.82
C THR A 96 24.90 2.35 7.99
N GLU A 97 25.88 1.50 8.28
CA GLU A 97 27.28 1.90 8.43
C GLU A 97 27.86 2.48 7.13
N LEU A 98 27.50 1.90 5.97
CA LEU A 98 27.91 2.41 4.67
C LEU A 98 27.25 3.76 4.34
N ILE A 99 25.96 3.93 4.63
CA ILE A 99 25.28 5.22 4.43
C ILE A 99 25.84 6.28 5.39
N THR A 100 26.15 5.90 6.64
CA THR A 100 26.81 6.75 7.62
C THR A 100 28.19 7.20 7.11
N THR A 101 28.98 6.28 6.58
CA THR A 101 30.27 6.59 5.94
C THR A 101 30.11 7.63 4.82
N LEU A 102 29.13 7.41 3.93
CA LEU A 102 28.86 8.34 2.83
C LEU A 102 28.48 9.72 3.36
N SER A 103 27.69 9.79 4.44
CA SER A 103 27.29 11.05 5.08
C SER A 103 28.47 11.83 5.67
N LEU A 104 29.39 11.14 6.34
CA LEU A 104 30.62 11.73 6.88
C LEU A 104 31.54 12.24 5.77
N LEU A 105 31.70 11.45 4.70
CA LEU A 105 32.49 11.84 3.52
C LEU A 105 31.91 13.12 2.88
N SER A 106 30.59 13.15 2.65
CA SER A 106 29.92 14.32 2.07
C SER A 106 30.04 15.55 2.97
N TYR A 107 29.84 15.41 4.28
CA TYR A 107 29.96 16.51 5.24
C TYR A 107 31.38 17.06 5.34
N GLY A 108 32.39 16.19 5.52
CA GLY A 108 33.79 16.61 5.56
C GLY A 108 34.24 17.31 4.28
N THR A 109 33.72 16.88 3.11
CA THR A 109 33.96 17.57 1.84
C THR A 109 33.30 18.94 1.82
N PHE A 110 32.03 19.03 2.25
CA PHE A 110 31.24 20.26 2.25
C PHE A 110 31.88 21.36 3.10
N ILE A 111 32.36 21.04 4.30
CA ILE A 111 33.02 22.03 5.17
C ILE A 111 34.54 22.09 4.98
N SER A 112 35.09 21.33 4.01
CA SER A 112 36.53 21.25 3.73
C SER A 112 37.37 20.85 4.96
N ASP A 113 36.84 19.99 5.82
CA ASP A 113 37.50 19.52 7.03
C ASP A 113 38.28 18.21 6.77
N THR A 114 39.61 18.32 6.73
CA THR A 114 40.50 17.18 6.50
C THR A 114 40.43 16.13 7.60
N GLN A 115 40.16 16.51 8.85
CA GLN A 115 40.07 15.57 9.96
C GLN A 115 38.83 14.70 9.84
N ILE A 116 37.67 15.28 9.51
CA ILE A 116 36.44 14.53 9.28
C ILE A 116 36.59 13.60 8.07
N LEU A 117 37.25 14.05 7.00
CA LEU A 117 37.55 13.21 5.84
C LEU A 117 38.43 12.00 6.19
N LEU A 118 39.44 12.19 7.05
CA LEU A 118 40.26 11.11 7.57
C LEU A 118 39.42 10.15 8.42
N THR A 119 38.61 10.66 9.34
CA THR A 119 37.68 9.86 10.16
C THR A 119 36.70 9.06 9.30
N ALA A 120 36.11 9.66 8.25
CA ALA A 120 35.22 8.96 7.33
C ALA A 120 35.94 7.79 6.62
N LYS A 121 37.19 8.01 6.20
CA LYS A 121 38.01 6.99 5.54
C LYS A 121 38.40 5.85 6.49
N GLU A 122 38.82 6.18 7.70
CA GLU A 122 39.14 5.19 8.75
C GLU A 122 37.90 4.38 9.14
N TYR A 123 36.75 5.06 9.30
CA TYR A 123 35.47 4.41 9.58
C TYR A 123 35.08 3.44 8.48
N PHE A 124 35.16 3.87 7.21
CA PHE A 124 34.90 2.99 6.07
C PHE A 124 35.81 1.77 6.06
N GLN A 125 37.12 1.96 6.27
CA GLN A 125 38.08 0.86 6.30
C GLN A 125 37.75 -0.13 7.42
N LYS A 126 37.39 0.35 8.62
CA LYS A 126 36.95 -0.50 9.73
C LYS A 126 35.70 -1.30 9.36
N VAL A 127 34.67 -0.64 8.83
CA VAL A 127 33.40 -1.26 8.41
C VAL A 127 33.65 -2.30 7.32
N SER A 128 34.43 -1.97 6.29
CA SER A 128 34.74 -2.88 5.19
C SER A 128 35.61 -4.06 5.61
N ASN A 129 36.59 -3.87 6.49
CA ASN A 129 37.40 -4.97 7.03
C ASN A 129 36.53 -5.93 7.83
N LYS A 130 35.64 -5.41 8.69
CA LYS A 130 34.69 -6.24 9.45
C LYS A 130 33.71 -6.98 8.53
N ALA A 131 33.24 -6.31 7.47
CA ALA A 131 32.43 -6.95 6.45
C ALA A 131 33.19 -8.08 5.74
N LEU A 132 34.47 -7.90 5.41
CA LEU A 132 35.29 -8.95 4.80
C LEU A 132 35.50 -10.14 5.75
N GLU A 133 35.79 -9.89 7.03
CA GLU A 133 35.94 -10.92 8.07
C GLU A 133 34.67 -11.77 8.21
N ASN A 134 33.51 -11.12 8.18
CA ASN A 134 32.21 -11.77 8.38
C ASN A 134 31.49 -12.12 7.05
N ASN A 135 32.24 -12.25 5.95
CA ASN A 135 31.73 -12.62 4.62
C ASN A 135 30.51 -11.77 4.14
N PHE A 136 30.54 -10.46 4.42
CA PHE A 136 29.51 -9.47 4.09
C PHE A 136 28.13 -9.77 4.69
N ALA A 137 28.08 -10.41 5.86
CA ALA A 137 26.87 -10.53 6.67
C ALA A 137 26.17 -9.16 6.80
N SER A 138 24.85 -9.15 6.61
CA SER A 138 24.07 -7.91 6.63
C SER A 138 23.98 -7.30 8.02
N ILE A 139 23.94 -8.13 9.06
CA ILE A 139 23.78 -7.69 10.46
C ILE A 139 24.73 -8.48 11.36
N ILE A 140 25.45 -7.76 12.21
CA ILE A 140 26.30 -8.32 13.27
C ILE A 140 25.96 -7.72 14.64
N SER A 141 26.34 -8.37 15.72
CA SER A 141 26.26 -7.80 17.07
C SER A 141 27.38 -6.78 17.30
N VAL A 142 27.26 -5.97 18.36
CA VAL A 142 28.36 -5.11 18.82
C VAL A 142 29.64 -5.88 19.15
N ASP A 143 29.51 -7.12 19.61
CA ASP A 143 30.63 -8.03 19.90
C ASP A 143 31.19 -8.69 18.63
N GLY A 144 30.51 -8.51 17.49
CA GLY A 144 30.94 -8.96 16.17
C GLY A 144 30.37 -10.31 15.74
N ASP A 145 29.46 -10.89 16.51
CA ASP A 145 28.75 -12.12 16.16
C ASP A 145 27.85 -11.91 14.95
N ILE A 146 27.75 -12.91 14.08
CA ILE A 146 26.88 -12.84 12.91
C ILE A 146 25.44 -13.10 13.35
N LEU A 147 24.60 -12.07 13.24
CA LEU A 147 23.16 -12.15 13.57
C LEU A 147 22.30 -12.43 12.34
N LEU A 148 22.68 -11.87 11.18
CA LEU A 148 22.09 -12.20 9.88
C LEU A 148 23.19 -12.37 8.85
N SER A 149 23.44 -13.63 8.49
CA SER A 149 24.50 -14.03 7.56
C SER A 149 24.18 -13.77 6.09
N ASP A 150 22.92 -13.43 5.77
CA ASP A 150 22.52 -13.04 4.42
C ASP A 150 23.37 -11.86 3.94
N GLN A 151 23.83 -11.92 2.71
CA GLN A 151 24.58 -10.84 2.06
C GLN A 151 23.64 -10.09 1.14
N ARG A 152 23.56 -8.75 1.26
CA ARG A 152 22.65 -7.93 0.43
C ARG A 152 23.40 -7.20 -0.69
N ALA A 153 22.85 -7.25 -1.91
CA ALA A 153 23.42 -6.58 -3.09
C ALA A 153 23.61 -5.08 -2.89
N LEU A 154 22.64 -4.40 -2.26
CA LEU A 154 22.72 -2.97 -1.95
C LEU A 154 23.96 -2.60 -1.15
N ASN A 155 24.31 -3.40 -0.14
CA ASN A 155 25.49 -3.16 0.70
C ASN A 155 26.77 -3.23 -0.15
N ILE A 156 26.82 -4.17 -1.09
CA ILE A 156 27.96 -4.31 -1.99
C ILE A 156 28.04 -3.14 -2.98
N ILE A 157 26.91 -2.73 -3.56
CA ILE A 157 26.84 -1.58 -4.47
C ILE A 157 27.30 -0.29 -3.78
N LEU A 158 26.82 -0.04 -2.56
CA LEU A 158 27.26 1.10 -1.73
C LEU A 158 28.76 1.03 -1.43
N GLY A 159 29.29 -0.16 -1.10
CA GLY A 159 30.71 -0.37 -0.90
C GLY A 159 31.56 -0.08 -2.15
N VAL A 160 31.12 -0.52 -3.33
CA VAL A 160 31.76 -0.17 -4.62
C VAL A 160 31.75 1.34 -4.83
N TYR A 161 30.60 1.99 -4.62
CA TYR A 161 30.44 3.43 -4.80
C TYR A 161 31.37 4.22 -3.88
N ILE A 162 31.33 3.98 -2.56
CA ILE A 162 32.11 4.71 -1.56
C ILE A 162 33.62 4.47 -1.74
N SER A 163 34.03 3.23 -1.98
CA SER A 163 35.44 2.91 -2.21
C SER A 163 36.00 3.57 -3.46
N ASN A 164 35.18 3.78 -4.49
CA ASN A 164 35.57 4.54 -5.68
C ASN A 164 35.73 6.03 -5.37
N GLU A 165 34.76 6.65 -4.67
CA GLU A 165 34.82 8.05 -4.26
C GLU A 165 36.06 8.35 -3.38
N MET A 166 36.42 7.42 -2.48
CA MET A 166 37.59 7.53 -1.61
C MET A 166 38.91 7.06 -2.25
N GLN A 167 38.88 6.61 -3.52
CA GLN A 167 40.05 6.06 -4.25
C GLN A 167 40.74 4.88 -3.54
N LEU A 168 39.97 4.02 -2.88
CA LEU A 168 40.44 2.84 -2.15
C LEU A 168 40.44 1.59 -3.04
N SER A 169 41.41 1.51 -3.94
CA SER A 169 41.49 0.48 -5.00
C SER A 169 41.43 -0.98 -4.49
N PHE A 170 42.07 -1.29 -3.36
CA PHE A 170 42.04 -2.63 -2.77
C PHE A 170 40.62 -3.03 -2.33
N LEU A 171 39.95 -2.18 -1.55
CA LEU A 171 38.59 -2.46 -1.08
C LEU A 171 37.59 -2.45 -2.25
N ASN A 172 37.76 -1.52 -3.19
CA ASN A 172 36.94 -1.47 -4.39
C ASN A 172 36.97 -2.79 -5.17
N ARG A 173 38.15 -3.38 -5.37
CA ARG A 173 38.30 -4.70 -5.99
C ARG A 173 37.55 -5.78 -5.21
N LYS A 174 37.67 -5.80 -3.87
CA LYS A 174 36.97 -6.79 -3.04
C LYS A 174 35.43 -6.70 -3.15
N TYR A 175 34.89 -5.50 -3.15
CA TYR A 175 33.45 -5.29 -3.36
C TYR A 175 33.03 -5.65 -4.79
N LEU A 176 33.84 -5.34 -5.81
CA LEU A 176 33.56 -5.71 -7.20
C LEU A 176 33.58 -7.23 -7.42
N ASP A 177 34.55 -7.94 -6.84
CA ASP A 177 34.63 -9.40 -6.88
C ASP A 177 33.35 -10.01 -6.28
N ARG A 178 32.89 -9.45 -5.15
CA ARG A 178 31.64 -9.85 -4.52
C ARG A 178 30.41 -9.51 -5.38
N PHE A 179 30.38 -8.33 -5.98
CA PHE A 179 29.28 -7.85 -6.83
C PHE A 179 29.00 -8.79 -8.00
N GLN A 180 30.03 -9.38 -8.62
CA GLN A 180 29.84 -10.32 -9.73
C GLN A 180 28.99 -11.54 -9.34
N GLN A 181 29.01 -11.95 -8.07
CA GLN A 181 28.26 -13.13 -7.59
C GLN A 181 26.75 -12.87 -7.48
N PHE A 182 26.33 -11.61 -7.44
CA PHE A 182 24.92 -11.23 -7.42
C PHE A 182 24.29 -11.20 -8.82
N LYS A 183 25.11 -11.17 -9.89
CA LYS A 183 24.59 -11.14 -11.27
C LYS A 183 23.79 -12.39 -11.58
N SER A 184 22.58 -12.20 -12.10
CA SER A 184 21.74 -13.31 -12.52
C SER A 184 21.91 -13.61 -14.00
N VAL A 185 21.88 -14.90 -14.35
CA VAL A 185 22.03 -15.39 -15.73
C VAL A 185 20.88 -14.92 -16.63
N ASP A 186 19.71 -14.69 -16.05
CA ASP A 186 18.48 -14.25 -16.72
C ASP A 186 18.26 -12.72 -16.63
N GLY A 187 19.31 -11.96 -16.30
CA GLY A 187 19.29 -10.50 -16.18
C GLY A 187 19.00 -9.99 -14.78
N GLY A 188 19.38 -8.73 -14.52
CA GLY A 188 19.29 -8.10 -13.22
C GLY A 188 20.19 -8.73 -12.15
N LEU A 189 20.00 -8.32 -10.90
CA LEU A 189 20.71 -8.83 -9.74
C LEU A 189 19.79 -9.64 -8.83
N TRP A 190 20.30 -10.75 -8.33
CA TRP A 190 19.82 -11.32 -7.07
C TRP A 190 20.00 -10.28 -5.97
N SER A 191 19.02 -10.15 -5.09
CA SER A 191 19.13 -9.19 -3.97
C SER A 191 19.93 -9.74 -2.81
N PHE A 192 19.92 -11.06 -2.62
CA PHE A 192 20.52 -11.71 -1.47
C PHE A 192 21.31 -12.97 -1.86
N LEU A 193 22.45 -13.18 -1.19
CA LEU A 193 23.20 -14.45 -1.18
C LEU A 193 23.22 -15.02 0.24
N ASP A 194 23.27 -16.35 0.36
CA ASP A 194 23.53 -17.04 1.63
C ASP A 194 25.02 -16.92 2.05
N SER A 195 25.37 -17.41 3.25
CA SER A 195 26.75 -17.43 3.73
C SER A 195 27.70 -18.28 2.87
N SER A 196 27.17 -19.15 2.00
CA SER A 196 27.91 -19.96 1.03
C SER A 196 27.97 -19.30 -0.35
N ASN A 197 27.59 -18.03 -0.45
CA ASN A 197 27.62 -17.20 -1.67
C ASN A 197 26.65 -17.67 -2.77
N ARG A 198 25.58 -18.37 -2.41
CA ARG A 198 24.55 -18.82 -3.36
C ARG A 198 23.34 -17.91 -3.28
N PRO A 199 22.69 -17.59 -4.41
CA PRO A 199 21.48 -16.78 -4.41
C PRO A 199 20.35 -17.36 -3.54
N LEU A 200 19.80 -16.54 -2.65
CA LEU A 200 18.57 -16.84 -1.91
C LEU A 200 17.37 -16.62 -2.83
N ARG A 201 17.12 -17.60 -3.71
CA ARG A 201 16.11 -17.51 -4.78
C ARG A 201 14.70 -17.18 -4.29
N ASN A 202 14.35 -17.61 -3.07
CA ASN A 202 13.06 -17.34 -2.46
C ASN A 202 12.85 -15.86 -2.10
N LYS A 203 13.93 -15.09 -1.92
CA LYS A 203 13.85 -13.63 -1.71
C LYS A 203 13.73 -12.83 -3.01
N GLY A 204 13.85 -13.50 -4.17
CA GLY A 204 13.70 -12.86 -5.48
C GLY A 204 14.70 -11.74 -5.75
N LYS A 205 14.25 -10.72 -6.48
CA LYS A 205 15.04 -9.55 -6.89
C LYS A 205 14.28 -8.27 -6.54
N LEU A 206 14.85 -7.44 -5.68
CA LEU A 206 14.29 -6.15 -5.28
C LEU A 206 14.60 -5.07 -6.32
N LEU A 207 13.64 -4.18 -6.55
CA LEU A 207 13.78 -3.07 -7.48
C LEU A 207 14.84 -2.08 -6.96
N ILE A 208 14.82 -1.71 -5.68
CA ILE A 208 15.79 -0.79 -5.10
C ILE A 208 17.25 -1.22 -5.32
N ASP A 209 17.55 -2.52 -5.20
CA ASP A 209 18.90 -3.03 -5.38
C ASP A 209 19.33 -2.94 -6.85
N ASN A 210 18.43 -3.28 -7.79
CA ASN A 210 18.66 -3.13 -9.23
C ASN A 210 18.76 -1.65 -9.64
N ALA A 211 17.95 -0.77 -9.05
CA ALA A 211 17.98 0.67 -9.28
C ALA A 211 19.31 1.29 -8.83
N CYS A 212 19.83 0.88 -7.67
CA CYS A 212 21.11 1.37 -7.16
C CYS A 212 22.31 0.99 -8.05
N THR A 213 22.23 -0.06 -8.86
CA THR A 213 23.28 -0.38 -9.84
C THR A 213 23.51 0.73 -10.85
N LEU A 214 22.47 1.53 -11.14
CA LEU A 214 22.54 2.66 -12.06
C LEU A 214 23.38 3.82 -11.50
N LEU A 215 23.73 3.80 -10.21
CA LEU A 215 24.68 4.73 -9.59
C LEU A 215 26.13 4.38 -9.95
N LEU A 216 26.41 3.14 -10.35
CA LEU A 216 27.75 2.69 -10.72
C LEU A 216 28.17 3.22 -12.12
N ASN A 217 29.47 3.14 -12.41
CA ASN A 217 30.01 3.51 -13.72
C ASN A 217 29.53 2.52 -14.80
N SER A 218 29.34 3.00 -16.04
CA SER A 218 28.96 2.18 -17.20
C SER A 218 29.96 1.08 -17.53
N ALA A 219 31.22 1.21 -17.09
CA ALA A 219 32.21 0.14 -17.18
C ALA A 219 31.90 -1.08 -16.28
N ILE A 220 31.07 -0.90 -15.24
CA ILE A 220 30.68 -1.95 -14.28
C ILE A 220 29.30 -2.52 -14.64
N VAL A 221 28.37 -1.65 -15.03
CA VAL A 221 26.95 -1.97 -15.28
C VAL A 221 26.47 -1.30 -16.56
N ASP A 222 25.86 -2.07 -17.47
CA ASP A 222 25.15 -1.51 -18.62
C ASP A 222 23.84 -0.85 -18.17
N THR A 223 23.77 0.47 -18.32
CA THR A 223 22.62 1.29 -17.93
C THR A 223 21.38 0.97 -18.78
N ASN A 224 21.55 0.71 -20.08
CA ASN A 224 20.43 0.41 -20.97
C ASN A 224 19.87 -0.99 -20.72
N GLU A 225 20.74 -1.98 -20.54
CA GLU A 225 20.33 -3.34 -20.17
C GLU A 225 19.53 -3.33 -18.87
N THR A 226 20.03 -2.61 -17.85
CA THR A 226 19.36 -2.49 -16.55
C THR A 226 18.00 -1.81 -16.67
N MET A 227 17.89 -0.70 -17.41
CA MET A 227 16.61 -0.02 -17.64
C MET A 227 15.61 -0.92 -18.39
N ASN A 228 16.06 -1.65 -19.42
CA ASN A 228 15.21 -2.58 -20.17
C ASN A 228 14.73 -3.73 -19.29
N PHE A 229 15.61 -4.28 -18.43
CA PHE A 229 15.24 -5.30 -17.46
C PHE A 229 14.19 -4.78 -16.47
N ILE A 230 14.38 -3.57 -15.94
CA ILE A 230 13.43 -2.95 -15.01
C ILE A 230 12.07 -2.75 -15.69
N ASP A 231 12.05 -2.13 -16.88
CA ASP A 231 10.79 -1.82 -17.56
C ASP A 231 10.02 -3.07 -17.99
N LYS A 232 10.73 -4.16 -18.31
CA LYS A 232 10.11 -5.41 -18.70
C LYS A 232 9.49 -6.17 -17.52
N ASN A 233 10.21 -6.26 -16.40
CA ASN A 233 9.88 -7.24 -15.35
C ASN A 233 9.18 -6.63 -14.14
N TYR A 234 9.41 -5.35 -13.82
CA TYR A 234 8.82 -4.70 -12.65
C TYR A 234 7.61 -3.82 -12.98
N LYS A 235 7.24 -3.65 -14.26
CA LYS A 235 6.20 -2.69 -14.66
C LYS A 235 4.87 -2.96 -13.96
N HIS A 236 4.33 -1.91 -13.37
CA HIS A 236 3.02 -1.93 -12.74
C HIS A 236 1.92 -1.53 -13.74
N PRO A 237 0.74 -2.19 -13.76
CA PRO A 237 -0.33 -1.89 -14.71
C PRO A 237 -0.84 -0.44 -14.65
N GLU A 238 -0.97 0.12 -13.45
CA GLU A 238 -1.52 1.47 -13.20
C GLU A 238 -0.49 2.62 -13.24
N GLY A 239 0.75 2.32 -13.61
CA GLY A 239 1.87 3.28 -13.55
C GLY A 239 2.90 2.94 -12.48
N GLY A 240 4.14 3.39 -12.70
CA GLY A 240 5.28 3.03 -11.87
C GLY A 240 5.77 1.58 -12.04
N TYR A 241 6.39 1.08 -10.97
CA TYR A 241 7.03 -0.23 -10.88
C TYR A 241 6.74 -0.89 -9.52
N TRP A 242 6.60 -2.22 -9.52
CA TRP A 242 6.59 -3.03 -8.32
C TRP A 242 7.95 -3.01 -7.64
N ASN A 243 7.99 -3.09 -6.31
CA ASN A 243 9.23 -3.09 -5.54
C ASN A 243 10.02 -4.42 -5.64
N LYS A 244 9.41 -5.51 -6.13
CA LYS A 244 10.06 -6.83 -6.20
C LYS A 244 9.48 -7.75 -7.28
N ILE A 245 10.31 -8.69 -7.72
CA ILE A 245 9.96 -9.84 -8.57
C ILE A 245 10.57 -11.13 -8.00
N ASP A 246 10.03 -12.27 -8.37
CA ASP A 246 10.51 -13.58 -7.95
C ASP A 246 11.73 -14.09 -8.73
N LYS A 247 12.14 -15.32 -8.42
CA LYS A 247 13.26 -16.02 -9.06
C LYS A 247 13.13 -16.23 -10.57
N ASN A 248 11.94 -16.05 -11.14
CA ASN A 248 11.64 -16.23 -12.56
C ASN A 248 11.37 -14.88 -13.25
N ASN A 249 11.73 -13.77 -12.59
CA ASN A 249 11.48 -12.40 -13.03
C ASN A 249 10.00 -12.05 -13.22
N LYS A 250 9.12 -12.68 -12.43
CA LYS A 250 7.70 -12.36 -12.43
C LYS A 250 7.33 -11.69 -11.13
N VAL A 251 6.47 -10.69 -11.22
CA VAL A 251 5.79 -10.16 -10.04
C VAL A 251 4.91 -11.28 -9.51
N SER A 252 5.08 -11.66 -8.25
CA SER A 252 4.30 -12.73 -7.62
C SER A 252 4.29 -12.57 -6.10
N VAL A 253 3.43 -13.36 -5.46
CA VAL A 253 3.28 -13.39 -4.01
C VAL A 253 3.90 -14.68 -3.48
N ASP A 254 4.78 -14.55 -2.48
CA ASP A 254 5.37 -15.68 -1.75
C ASP A 254 5.00 -15.59 -0.25
N ASN A 255 3.90 -16.25 0.09
CA ASN A 255 3.39 -16.31 1.46
C ASN A 255 4.25 -17.24 2.34
N THR A 256 4.87 -18.27 1.75
CA THR A 256 5.61 -19.30 2.48
C THR A 256 6.89 -18.75 3.07
N THR A 257 7.70 -18.07 2.26
CA THR A 257 8.98 -17.50 2.73
C THR A 257 8.78 -16.44 3.81
N SER A 258 7.78 -15.58 3.60
CA SER A 258 7.45 -14.51 4.55
C SER A 258 7.01 -15.07 5.91
N TYR A 259 6.35 -16.23 5.92
CA TYR A 259 5.97 -16.94 7.15
C TYR A 259 7.17 -17.55 7.89
N TYR A 260 8.07 -18.24 7.19
CA TYR A 260 9.19 -18.90 7.89
C TYR A 260 10.26 -17.95 8.38
N THR A 261 10.43 -16.82 7.69
CA THR A 261 11.59 -15.94 7.91
C THR A 261 11.22 -14.60 8.52
N PHE A 262 9.94 -14.20 8.50
CA PHE A 262 9.40 -12.94 9.03
C PHE A 262 10.13 -11.66 8.60
N ASN A 263 10.99 -11.71 7.57
CA ASN A 263 11.93 -10.64 7.24
C ASN A 263 11.60 -9.89 5.94
N SER A 264 10.48 -10.21 5.28
CA SER A 264 10.00 -9.46 4.12
C SER A 264 8.49 -9.56 3.96
N SER A 265 7.92 -8.56 3.27
CA SER A 265 6.52 -8.61 2.84
C SER A 265 6.33 -9.71 1.80
N PRO A 266 5.26 -10.53 1.86
CA PRO A 266 4.90 -11.43 0.78
C PRO A 266 4.37 -10.68 -0.44
N PHE A 267 3.78 -9.49 -0.25
CA PHE A 267 3.07 -8.75 -1.28
C PHE A 267 3.97 -7.69 -1.94
N PRO A 268 4.15 -7.73 -3.28
CA PRO A 268 4.72 -6.60 -4.01
C PRO A 268 3.82 -5.36 -3.89
N TYR A 269 4.44 -4.18 -3.81
CA TYR A 269 3.76 -2.88 -3.76
C TYR A 269 4.57 -1.83 -4.53
N LYS A 270 3.98 -0.66 -4.79
CA LYS A 270 4.69 0.50 -5.34
C LYS A 270 5.36 1.28 -4.22
N SER A 271 6.66 1.08 -4.03
CA SER A 271 7.47 1.82 -3.03
C SER A 271 7.93 3.16 -3.58
N MET A 272 7.57 4.28 -2.94
CA MET A 272 8.07 5.60 -3.37
C MET A 272 9.56 5.79 -3.08
N LEU A 273 10.12 5.03 -2.14
CA LEU A 273 11.57 4.97 -1.96
C LEU A 273 12.26 4.43 -3.22
N ASP A 274 11.74 3.35 -3.81
CA ASP A 274 12.32 2.71 -4.99
C ASP A 274 12.23 3.65 -6.20
N HIS A 275 11.09 4.33 -6.37
CA HIS A 275 10.89 5.33 -7.42
C HIS A 275 11.80 6.54 -7.23
N ALA A 276 11.98 7.03 -5.99
CA ALA A 276 12.91 8.12 -5.69
C ALA A 276 14.36 7.74 -6.03
N ILE A 277 14.79 6.52 -5.71
CA ILE A 277 16.13 6.03 -6.10
C ILE A 277 16.28 5.94 -7.61
N LEU A 278 15.28 5.44 -8.35
CA LEU A 278 15.29 5.42 -9.81
C LEU A 278 15.41 6.82 -10.40
N VAL A 279 14.59 7.76 -9.92
CA VAL A 279 14.62 9.17 -10.35
C VAL A 279 15.99 9.76 -10.06
N TYR A 280 16.51 9.60 -8.84
CA TYR A 280 17.82 10.12 -8.45
C TYR A 280 18.95 9.56 -9.33
N ALA A 281 19.03 8.23 -9.50
CA ALA A 281 20.08 7.60 -10.29
C ALA A 281 20.01 8.00 -11.77
N LEU A 282 18.81 7.97 -12.37
CA LEU A 282 18.62 8.30 -13.78
C LEU A 282 18.70 9.80 -14.05
N SER A 283 18.45 10.67 -13.06
CA SER A 283 18.66 12.11 -13.20
C SER A 283 20.11 12.48 -13.55
N LYS A 284 21.06 11.62 -13.16
CA LYS A 284 22.51 11.73 -13.41
C LYS A 284 22.97 10.99 -14.67
N LYS A 285 22.11 10.17 -15.27
CA LYS A 285 22.45 9.27 -16.39
C LYS A 285 21.62 9.54 -17.64
N ASN A 286 20.29 9.39 -17.54
CA ASN A 286 19.38 9.51 -18.67
C ASN A 286 17.96 9.92 -18.23
N ARG A 287 17.70 11.24 -18.24
CA ARG A 287 16.38 11.83 -17.93
C ARG A 287 15.32 11.57 -19.02
N ASN A 288 15.73 11.16 -20.22
CA ASN A 288 14.81 10.96 -21.34
C ASN A 288 14.22 9.55 -21.39
N SER A 289 14.74 8.61 -20.59
CA SER A 289 14.27 7.23 -20.57
C SER A 289 12.82 7.12 -20.08
N ILE A 290 12.12 6.10 -20.59
CA ILE A 290 10.75 5.80 -20.15
C ILE A 290 10.72 5.46 -18.64
N VAL A 291 11.77 4.81 -18.14
CA VAL A 291 11.90 4.45 -16.72
C VAL A 291 11.98 5.70 -15.84
N TYR A 292 12.78 6.69 -16.22
CA TYR A 292 12.85 7.96 -15.50
C TYR A 292 11.50 8.68 -15.51
N LYS A 293 10.90 8.86 -16.69
CA LYS A 293 9.63 9.61 -16.84
C LYS A 293 8.50 8.95 -16.07
N ARG A 294 8.37 7.62 -16.16
CA ARG A 294 7.36 6.87 -15.40
C ARG A 294 7.61 6.94 -13.90
N SER A 295 8.86 6.82 -13.47
CA SER A 295 9.18 6.87 -12.03
C SER A 295 8.97 8.25 -11.43
N LEU A 296 9.31 9.31 -12.18
CA LEU A 296 9.05 10.69 -11.78
C LEU A 296 7.55 10.96 -11.69
N SER A 297 6.77 10.52 -12.69
CA SER A 297 5.32 10.67 -12.68
C SER A 297 4.69 9.98 -11.46
N GLU A 298 5.10 8.75 -11.14
CA GLU A 298 4.57 8.05 -9.97
C GLU A 298 5.01 8.72 -8.66
N LEU A 299 6.26 9.15 -8.55
CA LEU A 299 6.74 9.85 -7.35
C LEU A 299 6.00 11.17 -7.12
N LEU A 300 5.70 11.92 -8.19
CA LEU A 300 4.91 13.15 -8.12
C LEU A 300 3.43 12.88 -7.86
N ARG A 301 2.88 11.75 -8.32
CA ARG A 301 1.51 11.33 -7.99
C ARG A 301 1.36 11.21 -6.47
N TYR A 302 2.31 10.59 -5.78
CA TYR A 302 2.30 10.40 -4.32
C TYR A 302 2.91 11.55 -3.51
N TYR A 303 3.19 12.69 -4.14
CA TYR A 303 3.49 13.92 -3.41
C TYR A 303 2.19 14.51 -2.85
N ASP A 304 2.15 14.77 -1.55
CA ASP A 304 1.00 15.38 -0.89
C ASP A 304 0.91 16.87 -1.27
N LEU A 305 0.00 17.18 -2.20
CA LEU A 305 -0.20 18.55 -2.69
C LEU A 305 -0.75 19.50 -1.62
N LYS A 306 -1.41 18.97 -0.58
CA LYS A 306 -2.05 19.73 0.49
C LYS A 306 -1.08 20.06 1.61
N ASN A 307 -0.36 19.06 2.10
CA ASN A 307 0.50 19.19 3.29
C ASN A 307 2.00 19.09 3.00
N SER A 308 2.42 18.91 1.74
CA SER A 308 3.80 18.60 1.34
C SER A 308 4.31 17.25 1.87
N GLY A 309 5.49 16.84 1.40
CA GLY A 309 6.03 15.51 1.65
C GLY A 309 5.50 14.46 0.67
N VAL A 310 6.00 13.23 0.79
CA VAL A 310 5.72 12.11 -0.11
C VAL A 310 5.24 10.91 0.69
N PHE A 311 4.11 10.32 0.30
CA PHE A 311 3.59 9.11 0.91
C PHE A 311 4.49 7.90 0.64
N LEU A 312 4.41 6.85 1.46
CA LEU A 312 5.28 5.68 1.34
C LEU A 312 5.11 4.93 0.02
N GLY A 313 3.91 4.91 -0.55
CA GLY A 313 3.64 4.09 -1.72
C GLY A 313 2.17 3.88 -2.04
N GLY A 314 1.92 2.93 -2.94
CA GLY A 314 0.59 2.39 -3.22
C GLY A 314 0.60 0.86 -3.23
N GLY A 315 -0.40 0.26 -2.58
CA GLY A 315 -0.64 -1.19 -2.58
C GLY A 315 -1.71 -1.55 -3.60
N ASN A 316 -2.02 -2.84 -3.71
CA ASN A 316 -3.26 -3.24 -4.36
C ASN A 316 -4.35 -3.42 -3.31
N TRP A 317 -5.48 -2.75 -3.51
CA TRP A 317 -6.55 -2.69 -2.53
C TRP A 317 -7.49 -3.91 -2.54
N PHE A 318 -7.66 -4.58 -3.69
CA PHE A 318 -8.59 -5.72 -3.84
C PHE A 318 -7.99 -6.99 -4.46
N SER A 319 -6.74 -6.96 -4.91
CA SER A 319 -6.11 -8.10 -5.58
C SER A 319 -4.60 -8.06 -5.53
N THR A 320 -3.94 -9.16 -5.23
CA THR A 320 -2.48 -9.21 -5.44
C THR A 320 -2.12 -9.05 -6.93
N PRO A 321 -0.85 -8.72 -7.28
CA PRO A 321 -0.46 -8.52 -8.68
C PRO A 321 -0.67 -9.73 -9.60
N VAL A 322 -0.88 -10.92 -9.02
CA VAL A 322 -1.03 -12.20 -9.72
C VAL A 322 -2.40 -12.84 -9.56
N THR A 323 -3.24 -12.37 -8.64
CA THR A 323 -4.52 -13.03 -8.35
C THR A 323 -5.53 -12.06 -7.75
N PRO A 324 -6.79 -12.04 -8.23
CA PRO A 324 -7.88 -11.36 -7.53
C PRO A 324 -8.14 -12.02 -6.17
N THR A 325 -7.68 -11.39 -5.10
CA THR A 325 -7.87 -11.86 -3.73
C THR A 325 -8.21 -10.67 -2.82
N VAL A 326 -9.38 -10.67 -2.18
CA VAL A 326 -9.69 -9.83 -1.01
C VAL A 326 -9.10 -10.43 0.28
N PRO A 327 -9.11 -9.72 1.42
CA PRO A 327 -7.97 -8.97 1.87
C PRO A 327 -7.58 -9.53 3.23
N LEU A 328 -6.71 -10.54 3.28
CA LEU A 328 -6.04 -10.80 4.56
C LEU A 328 -4.98 -9.72 4.87
N ALA A 329 -4.92 -8.65 4.07
CA ALA A 329 -4.02 -7.51 4.20
C ALA A 329 -4.44 -6.37 3.24
N ARG A 330 -5.28 -5.42 3.64
CA ARG A 330 -5.52 -4.19 2.82
C ARG A 330 -4.30 -3.28 2.71
N LEU A 331 -3.29 -3.62 3.50
CA LEU A 331 -2.05 -2.92 3.72
C LEU A 331 -0.91 -3.85 3.32
N VAL A 332 0.27 -3.28 3.10
CA VAL A 332 1.45 -4.11 2.84
C VAL A 332 1.76 -4.84 4.13
N MET A 333 1.55 -6.16 4.14
CA MET A 333 2.04 -7.01 5.23
C MET A 333 3.55 -6.83 5.31
N VAL A 334 4.09 -6.52 6.48
CA VAL A 334 5.49 -6.21 6.67
C VAL A 334 6.07 -7.01 7.83
N PRO A 335 7.41 -7.14 7.90
CA PRO A 335 8.07 -7.68 9.09
C PRO A 335 7.58 -7.01 10.38
N PRO A 336 7.56 -7.75 11.50
CA PRO A 336 7.37 -7.14 12.81
C PRO A 336 8.35 -5.97 13.03
N HIS A 337 7.93 -4.95 13.78
CA HIS A 337 8.72 -3.74 14.08
C HIS A 337 9.15 -2.92 12.85
N THR A 338 8.50 -3.12 11.71
CA THR A 338 8.61 -2.15 10.61
C THR A 338 8.09 -0.80 11.10
N VAL A 339 8.90 0.25 10.94
CA VAL A 339 8.56 1.62 11.33
C VAL A 339 7.23 2.04 10.70
N GLY A 340 6.28 2.50 11.52
CA GLY A 340 4.94 2.90 11.09
C GLY A 340 3.96 1.74 10.90
N ALA A 341 4.39 0.49 11.10
CA ALA A 341 3.49 -0.64 11.00
C ALA A 341 2.64 -0.81 12.27
N PHE A 342 1.42 -1.31 12.10
CA PHE A 342 0.57 -1.79 13.18
C PHE A 342 0.30 -3.27 13.02
N SER A 343 -0.12 -3.94 14.10
CA SER A 343 -0.38 -5.38 14.08
C SER A 343 -1.86 -5.69 14.26
N VAL A 344 -2.36 -6.63 13.47
CA VAL A 344 -3.69 -7.23 13.62
C VAL A 344 -3.50 -8.73 13.76
N GLY A 345 -3.87 -9.26 14.93
CA GLY A 345 -3.48 -10.61 15.32
C GLY A 345 -1.95 -10.76 15.33
N ASN A 346 -1.44 -11.73 14.56
CA ASN A 346 0.00 -12.03 14.46
C ASN A 346 0.66 -11.40 13.21
N THR A 347 -0.03 -10.51 12.50
CA THR A 347 0.45 -9.96 11.23
C THR A 347 0.60 -8.46 11.36
N SER A 348 1.74 -7.94 10.91
CA SER A 348 2.00 -6.50 10.89
C SER A 348 1.76 -5.92 9.49
N TYR A 349 1.28 -4.69 9.45
CA TYR A 349 0.79 -4.01 8.27
C TYR A 349 1.27 -2.56 8.24
N LEU A 350 1.68 -2.09 7.07
CA LEU A 350 2.15 -0.72 6.88
C LEU A 350 1.12 0.11 6.09
N PRO A 351 0.55 1.18 6.68
CA PRO A 351 -0.28 2.12 5.94
C PRO A 351 0.56 2.96 5.00
N LEU A 352 0.35 2.78 3.70
CA LEU A 352 1.19 3.41 2.69
C LEU A 352 0.91 4.91 2.50
N HIS A 353 -0.17 5.42 3.10
CA HIS A 353 -0.50 6.84 3.20
C HIS A 353 0.19 7.54 4.39
N GLU A 354 1.04 6.85 5.14
CA GLU A 354 1.93 7.49 6.11
C GLU A 354 3.11 8.17 5.41
N LYS A 355 3.92 8.90 6.18
CA LYS A 355 5.17 9.50 5.73
C LYS A 355 6.28 9.15 6.72
N ASN A 356 7.40 8.64 6.20
CA ASN A 356 8.59 8.38 7.00
C ASN A 356 9.78 9.23 6.54
N ALA A 357 10.75 9.42 7.46
CA ALA A 357 11.91 10.26 7.25
C ALA A 357 12.74 9.81 6.04
N THR A 358 12.95 8.50 5.87
CA THR A 358 13.74 7.94 4.76
C THR A 358 13.17 8.32 3.40
N VAL A 359 11.86 8.15 3.20
CA VAL A 359 11.18 8.51 1.95
C VAL A 359 11.25 10.02 1.71
N GLN A 360 11.09 10.85 2.75
CA GLN A 360 11.18 12.31 2.60
C GLN A 360 12.58 12.73 2.14
N LEU A 361 13.62 12.24 2.82
CA LEU A 361 15.01 12.63 2.56
C LEU A 361 15.45 12.18 1.17
N VAL A 362 15.20 10.91 0.81
CA VAL A 362 15.58 10.38 -0.51
C VAL A 362 14.76 11.02 -1.63
N SER A 363 13.46 11.26 -1.43
CA SER A 363 12.63 11.95 -2.43
C SER A 363 13.03 13.41 -2.61
N SER A 364 13.42 14.09 -1.52
CA SER A 364 13.95 15.45 -1.57
C SER A 364 15.21 15.53 -2.45
N LEU A 365 16.14 14.59 -2.27
CA LEU A 365 17.34 14.48 -3.10
C LEU A 365 17.00 14.17 -4.57
N ALA A 366 16.07 13.25 -4.80
CA ALA A 366 15.64 12.84 -6.14
C ALA A 366 14.96 13.97 -6.92
N LEU A 367 14.18 14.82 -6.23
CA LEU A 367 13.39 15.90 -6.81
C LEU A 367 14.06 17.27 -6.70
N LYS A 368 15.32 17.35 -6.27
CA LYS A 368 16.09 18.60 -6.27
C LYS A 368 16.19 19.17 -7.68
N GLY A 369 15.82 20.44 -7.86
CA GLY A 369 15.80 21.09 -9.17
C GLY A 369 14.56 20.80 -10.02
N ILE A 370 13.63 19.96 -9.56
CA ILE A 370 12.35 19.72 -10.26
C ILE A 370 11.35 20.78 -9.79
N ASN A 371 10.92 21.63 -10.71
CA ASN A 371 9.93 22.67 -10.44
C ASN A 371 8.58 22.07 -10.10
N LYS A 372 7.89 22.67 -9.12
CA LYS A 372 6.49 22.35 -8.84
C LYS A 372 5.65 22.73 -10.05
N ILE A 373 4.88 21.77 -10.55
CA ILE A 373 3.96 21.97 -11.66
C ILE A 373 2.59 22.31 -11.04
N GLU A 374 1.96 23.38 -11.53
CA GLU A 374 0.55 23.62 -11.26
C GLU A 374 -0.26 22.63 -12.10
N ILE A 375 -1.02 21.77 -11.42
CA ILE A 375 -1.88 20.80 -12.10
C ILE A 375 -3.10 21.56 -12.60
N ASP A 376 -3.19 21.72 -13.92
CA ASP A 376 -4.39 22.24 -14.56
C ASP A 376 -5.40 21.10 -14.73
N TYR A 377 -6.55 21.24 -14.11
CA TYR A 377 -7.62 20.26 -14.24
C TYR A 377 -8.44 20.58 -15.49
N PRO A 378 -8.82 19.56 -16.28
CA PRO A 378 -9.54 19.79 -17.54
C PRO A 378 -10.74 20.70 -17.30
N THR A 379 -10.76 21.85 -18.00
CA THR A 379 -11.88 22.79 -17.96
C THR A 379 -13.04 22.36 -18.83
N LYS A 380 -12.84 21.38 -19.72
CA LYS A 380 -13.89 20.84 -20.58
C LYS A 380 -14.81 19.94 -19.78
N ILE A 381 -15.91 20.53 -19.33
CA ILE A 381 -17.00 19.85 -18.63
C ILE A 381 -17.71 18.93 -19.64
N LYS A 382 -17.81 17.63 -19.33
CA LYS A 382 -18.71 16.70 -20.00
C LYS A 382 -20.13 16.97 -19.49
N GLU A 383 -21.06 17.18 -20.42
CA GLU A 383 -22.49 17.30 -20.08
C GLU A 383 -23.00 15.98 -19.48
N VAL A 384 -23.82 16.10 -18.44
CA VAL A 384 -24.44 14.97 -17.74
C VAL A 384 -25.93 15.20 -17.60
N SER A 385 -26.69 14.11 -17.62
CA SER A 385 -28.14 14.10 -17.38
C SER A 385 -28.43 13.65 -15.95
N PHE A 386 -29.52 14.14 -15.37
CA PHE A 386 -29.97 13.75 -14.04
C PHE A 386 -31.03 12.64 -14.11
N SER A 387 -30.88 11.62 -13.26
CA SER A 387 -31.78 10.48 -13.14
C SER A 387 -31.87 10.07 -11.66
N PRO A 388 -32.90 10.54 -10.93
CA PRO A 388 -33.01 10.29 -9.50
C PRO A 388 -33.07 8.80 -9.14
N LEU A 389 -32.36 8.40 -8.09
CA LEU A 389 -32.42 7.07 -7.51
C LEU A 389 -33.57 6.98 -6.48
N ASP A 390 -34.36 5.91 -6.49
CA ASP A 390 -35.33 5.65 -5.41
C ASP A 390 -34.57 5.24 -4.13
N THR A 391 -34.44 6.17 -3.20
CA THR A 391 -33.75 5.95 -1.92
C THR A 391 -34.64 5.32 -0.84
N SER A 392 -35.83 4.82 -1.19
CA SER A 392 -36.75 4.24 -0.22
C SER A 392 -36.34 2.82 0.20
N LEU A 393 -35.94 2.66 1.47
CA LEU A 393 -35.68 1.34 2.07
C LEU A 393 -36.95 0.71 2.64
N LYS A 394 -37.99 0.56 1.80
CA LYS A 394 -39.27 -0.09 2.20
C LYS A 394 -39.07 -1.55 2.63
N TYR A 395 -38.05 -2.19 2.06
CA TYR A 395 -37.54 -3.50 2.40
C TYR A 395 -36.02 -3.50 2.21
N ILE A 396 -35.33 -4.40 2.90
CA ILE A 396 -33.92 -4.71 2.60
C ILE A 396 -33.91 -5.86 1.60
N SER A 397 -34.55 -6.98 1.94
CA SER A 397 -34.82 -8.09 1.04
C SER A 397 -36.33 -8.40 0.95
N SER A 398 -36.82 -8.86 -0.19
CA SER A 398 -38.26 -9.09 -0.41
C SER A 398 -38.72 -10.52 -0.08
N GLY A 399 -37.80 -11.42 0.27
CA GLY A 399 -38.09 -12.80 0.64
C GLY A 399 -36.83 -13.67 0.66
N GLN A 400 -36.97 -14.95 0.97
CA GLN A 400 -35.84 -15.89 1.01
C GLN A 400 -35.37 -16.27 -0.40
N LEU A 401 -34.08 -16.63 -0.53
CA LEU A 401 -33.54 -17.23 -1.76
C LEU A 401 -34.20 -18.57 -2.04
N THR A 402 -34.52 -18.83 -3.31
CA THR A 402 -35.24 -20.06 -3.72
C THR A 402 -34.40 -20.97 -4.60
N ASN A 403 -33.47 -20.43 -5.38
CA ASN A 403 -32.70 -21.15 -6.41
C ASN A 403 -31.20 -20.78 -6.36
N SER A 404 -30.64 -20.50 -5.18
CA SER A 404 -29.30 -19.91 -5.08
C SER A 404 -28.15 -20.92 -5.06
N HIS A 405 -28.43 -22.23 -5.03
CA HIS A 405 -27.45 -23.32 -4.88
C HIS A 405 -26.55 -23.22 -3.63
N ILE A 406 -26.82 -22.26 -2.72
CA ILE A 406 -26.10 -22.06 -1.47
C ILE A 406 -26.96 -22.46 -0.27
N ASP A 407 -26.35 -23.11 0.70
CA ASP A 407 -26.95 -23.51 1.97
C ASP A 407 -26.90 -22.34 2.96
N ILE A 408 -28.01 -21.59 3.04
CA ILE A 408 -28.13 -20.40 3.88
C ILE A 408 -28.08 -20.72 5.37
N GLU A 409 -28.69 -21.82 5.81
CA GLU A 409 -28.71 -22.17 7.22
C GLU A 409 -27.31 -22.53 7.72
N LYS A 410 -26.53 -23.22 6.90
CA LYS A 410 -25.13 -23.49 7.19
C LYS A 410 -24.28 -22.21 7.17
N TYR A 411 -24.56 -21.28 6.27
CA TYR A 411 -23.90 -19.97 6.25
C TYR A 411 -24.20 -19.17 7.53
N LYS A 412 -25.44 -19.13 8.00
CA LYS A 412 -25.81 -18.48 9.27
C LYS A 412 -25.01 -19.06 10.44
N LEU A 413 -24.91 -20.39 10.53
CA LEU A 413 -24.11 -21.06 11.56
C LEU A 413 -22.62 -20.73 11.46
N TRP A 414 -22.10 -20.50 10.25
CA TRP A 414 -20.74 -20.05 10.04
C TRP A 414 -20.55 -18.59 10.49
N LEU A 415 -21.50 -17.73 10.14
CA LEU A 415 -21.51 -16.30 10.46
C LEU A 415 -21.48 -16.07 11.99
N GLU A 416 -22.27 -16.81 12.76
CA GLU A 416 -22.27 -16.72 14.23
C GLU A 416 -20.90 -17.01 14.86
N LYS A 417 -20.10 -17.89 14.25
CA LYS A 417 -18.78 -18.26 14.77
C LYS A 417 -17.75 -17.12 14.61
N THR A 418 -18.03 -16.12 13.77
CA THR A 418 -17.15 -14.95 13.58
C THR A 418 -17.26 -13.95 14.73
N LYS A 419 -18.30 -14.04 15.57
CA LYS A 419 -18.48 -13.17 16.74
C LYS A 419 -17.25 -13.26 17.67
N SER A 420 -16.79 -12.11 18.12
CA SER A 420 -15.62 -11.97 19.00
C SER A 420 -15.79 -10.80 19.94
N GLY A 421 -15.99 -11.09 21.23
CA GLY A 421 -16.49 -10.08 22.16
C GLY A 421 -17.80 -9.46 21.66
N PHE A 422 -17.83 -8.13 21.58
CA PHE A 422 -18.95 -7.37 21.01
C PHE A 422 -18.79 -7.08 19.52
N GLY A 423 -17.76 -7.56 18.84
CA GLY A 423 -17.58 -7.35 17.40
C GLY A 423 -17.57 -8.64 16.60
N TYR A 424 -17.10 -8.54 15.36
CA TYR A 424 -16.93 -9.66 14.45
C TYR A 424 -15.53 -9.62 13.87
N GLY A 425 -14.87 -10.77 13.81
CA GLY A 425 -13.57 -10.92 13.16
C GLY A 425 -13.72 -11.45 11.74
N LEU A 426 -12.68 -11.27 10.93
CA LEU A 426 -12.68 -11.65 9.50
C LEU A 426 -13.06 -13.10 9.24
N THR A 427 -12.87 -14.00 10.19
CA THR A 427 -13.05 -15.44 10.00
C THR A 427 -13.37 -16.11 11.34
N PRO A 428 -14.08 -17.25 11.36
CA PRO A 428 -14.46 -17.90 12.62
C PRO A 428 -13.38 -18.76 13.24
N TYR A 429 -12.31 -19.09 12.52
CA TYR A 429 -11.27 -19.96 13.10
C TYR A 429 -10.41 -19.15 14.09
N GLN A 430 -9.78 -19.82 15.05
CA GLN A 430 -8.79 -19.19 15.92
C GLN A 430 -7.42 -19.34 15.26
N SER A 431 -6.56 -18.31 15.30
CA SER A 431 -5.23 -18.38 14.67
C SER A 431 -4.38 -19.48 15.32
N PRO A 432 -4.01 -20.58 14.63
CA PRO A 432 -2.81 -21.29 15.05
C PRO A 432 -1.62 -20.51 14.48
N LEU A 433 -0.85 -19.86 15.35
CA LEU A 433 0.48 -19.28 15.08
C LEU A 433 0.69 -18.67 13.67
N GLY A 434 -0.25 -17.85 13.21
CA GLY A 434 0.07 -16.73 12.31
C GLY A 434 -0.10 -16.90 10.81
N PHE A 435 -1.23 -17.45 10.30
CA PHE A 435 -1.63 -17.01 8.94
C PHE A 435 -3.09 -17.07 8.54
N LYS A 436 -4.02 -17.62 9.35
CA LYS A 436 -5.39 -17.78 8.82
C LYS A 436 -6.53 -17.26 9.65
N SER A 437 -6.32 -16.88 10.89
CA SER A 437 -7.48 -16.63 11.73
C SER A 437 -7.37 -15.52 12.74
N ASP A 438 -7.61 -14.31 12.26
CA ASP A 438 -7.90 -13.21 13.13
C ASP A 438 -9.40 -13.14 13.45
N ARG A 439 -9.74 -13.56 14.67
CA ARG A 439 -11.07 -13.30 15.25
C ARG A 439 -11.13 -11.94 15.92
N SER A 440 -10.07 -11.14 15.92
CA SER A 440 -10.16 -9.81 16.54
C SER A 440 -11.24 -8.99 15.84
N PRO A 441 -12.05 -8.24 16.59
CA PRO A 441 -13.03 -7.33 16.01
C PRO A 441 -12.40 -6.42 14.96
N GLN A 442 -13.02 -6.37 13.79
CA GLN A 442 -12.60 -5.53 12.67
C GLN A 442 -13.80 -4.76 12.15
N ASN A 443 -13.64 -3.44 11.97
CA ASN A 443 -14.71 -2.56 11.50
C ASN A 443 -15.27 -3.00 10.15
N PHE A 444 -14.41 -3.49 9.26
CA PHE A 444 -14.82 -4.07 7.98
C PHE A 444 -15.69 -5.32 8.15
N SER A 445 -15.21 -6.28 8.96
CA SER A 445 -15.94 -7.53 9.18
C SER A 445 -17.29 -7.28 9.85
N ALA A 446 -17.33 -6.39 10.84
CA ALA A 446 -18.57 -5.98 11.49
C ALA A 446 -19.60 -5.44 10.48
N MET A 447 -19.17 -4.56 9.57
CA MET A 447 -20.06 -4.00 8.54
C MET A 447 -20.66 -5.09 7.65
N HIS A 448 -19.86 -6.04 7.17
CA HIS A 448 -20.35 -7.17 6.37
C HIS A 448 -21.29 -8.09 7.14
N VAL A 449 -20.91 -8.54 8.34
CA VAL A 449 -21.74 -9.46 9.12
C VAL A 449 -23.09 -8.85 9.50
N ILE A 450 -23.10 -7.57 9.85
CA ILE A 450 -24.33 -6.82 10.18
C ILE A 450 -25.21 -6.65 8.94
N SER A 451 -24.60 -6.45 7.78
CA SER A 451 -25.31 -6.36 6.50
C SER A 451 -25.96 -7.68 6.12
N ASP A 452 -25.21 -8.79 6.21
CA ASP A 452 -25.71 -10.13 5.94
C ASP A 452 -26.90 -10.48 6.84
N LYS A 453 -26.77 -10.22 8.15
CA LYS A 453 -27.86 -10.40 9.10
C LYS A 453 -29.10 -9.58 8.74
N SER A 454 -28.91 -8.36 8.28
CA SER A 454 -30.01 -7.48 7.87
C SER A 454 -30.73 -8.01 6.63
N VAL A 455 -29.99 -8.51 5.63
CA VAL A 455 -30.56 -9.14 4.42
C VAL A 455 -31.29 -10.44 4.76
N LEU A 456 -30.80 -11.20 5.74
CA LEU A 456 -31.39 -12.46 6.20
C LEU A 456 -32.54 -12.29 7.20
N TYR A 457 -32.88 -11.07 7.61
CA TYR A 457 -33.83 -10.77 8.69
C TYR A 457 -33.47 -11.45 10.03
N GLU A 458 -32.17 -11.62 10.29
CA GLU A 458 -31.65 -12.16 11.54
C GLU A 458 -31.54 -11.06 12.62
N GLU A 459 -31.67 -11.46 13.88
CA GLU A 459 -31.42 -10.55 14.98
C GLU A 459 -29.93 -10.17 15.04
N ILE A 460 -29.67 -8.87 15.25
CA ILE A 460 -28.34 -8.34 15.55
C ILE A 460 -28.32 -8.03 17.05
N PRO A 461 -27.76 -8.91 17.89
CA PRO A 461 -27.70 -8.70 19.34
C PRO A 461 -26.71 -7.59 19.69
N ASP A 462 -26.87 -6.97 20.87
CA ASP A 462 -25.88 -6.04 21.45
C ASP A 462 -25.48 -4.84 20.55
N LYS A 463 -26.40 -4.34 19.71
CA LYS A 463 -26.13 -3.26 18.72
C LYS A 463 -25.33 -2.08 19.29
N ASP A 464 -25.67 -1.65 20.50
CA ASP A 464 -25.00 -0.52 21.15
C ASP A 464 -23.56 -0.84 21.54
N ASN A 465 -23.26 -2.07 21.99
CA ASN A 465 -21.91 -2.49 22.35
C ASN A 465 -21.05 -2.78 21.10
N ILE A 466 -21.66 -3.33 20.04
CA ILE A 466 -21.02 -3.44 18.73
C ILE A 466 -20.56 -2.05 18.29
N PHE A 467 -21.49 -1.09 18.27
CA PHE A 467 -21.17 0.26 17.79
C PHE A 467 -20.23 1.01 18.75
N LEU A 468 -20.29 0.75 20.06
CA LEU A 468 -19.33 1.27 21.03
C LEU A 468 -17.89 0.85 20.71
N THR A 469 -17.71 -0.38 20.24
CA THR A 469 -16.39 -0.90 19.84
C THR A 469 -15.90 -0.23 18.57
N MET A 470 -16.77 -0.09 17.57
CA MET A 470 -16.43 0.55 16.30
C MET A 470 -16.13 2.04 16.47
N LYS A 471 -16.91 2.75 17.28
CA LYS A 471 -16.68 4.19 17.51
C LYS A 471 -15.36 4.50 18.21
N ALA A 472 -14.83 3.54 18.98
CA ALA A 472 -13.54 3.70 19.66
C ALA A 472 -12.37 3.83 18.68
N ALA A 473 -12.57 3.47 17.41
CA ALA A 473 -11.61 3.69 16.34
C ALA A 473 -11.64 5.11 15.75
N GLN A 474 -12.50 6.03 16.25
CA GLN A 474 -12.49 7.41 15.77
C GLN A 474 -11.25 8.15 16.27
N ASN A 475 -10.40 8.61 15.36
CA ASN A 475 -9.20 9.37 15.70
C ASN A 475 -9.49 10.87 15.85
N LYS A 476 -8.47 11.62 16.29
CA LYS A 476 -8.62 13.07 16.53
C LYS A 476 -8.97 13.86 15.27
N ASP A 477 -8.50 13.39 14.11
CA ASP A 477 -8.78 13.94 12.78
C ASP A 477 -10.25 13.74 12.36
N GLY A 478 -10.97 12.80 12.98
CA GLY A 478 -12.39 12.54 12.76
C GLY A 478 -12.69 11.28 11.94
N GLY A 479 -11.70 10.75 11.24
CA GLY A 479 -11.79 9.48 10.53
C GLY A 479 -11.72 8.29 11.50
N PHE A 480 -11.87 7.09 10.95
CA PHE A 480 -11.81 5.84 11.72
C PHE A 480 -10.70 4.95 11.19
N GLY A 481 -9.96 4.29 12.08
CA GLY A 481 -9.09 3.17 11.71
C GLY A 481 -9.85 1.84 11.62
N GLU A 482 -9.18 0.77 11.22
CA GLU A 482 -9.76 -0.59 11.25
C GLU A 482 -10.05 -1.05 12.68
N GLN A 483 -9.24 -0.59 13.64
CA GLN A 483 -9.35 -0.79 15.08
C GLN A 483 -8.93 0.48 15.84
N ALA A 484 -9.21 0.53 17.14
CA ALA A 484 -8.74 1.63 17.99
C ALA A 484 -7.22 1.74 18.01
N GLY A 485 -6.69 2.94 17.80
CA GLY A 485 -5.24 3.20 17.74
C GLY A 485 -4.60 3.00 16.35
N VAL A 486 -5.38 2.60 15.34
CA VAL A 486 -4.92 2.54 13.94
C VAL A 486 -5.26 3.86 13.23
N VAL A 487 -4.41 4.27 12.29
CA VAL A 487 -4.60 5.49 11.47
C VAL A 487 -5.94 5.51 10.73
N SER A 488 -6.47 6.71 10.50
CA SER A 488 -7.75 6.91 9.81
C SER A 488 -7.64 6.62 8.31
N GLU A 489 -8.59 5.86 7.78
CA GLU A 489 -8.72 5.62 6.33
C GLU A 489 -10.14 5.92 5.87
N LEU A 490 -10.30 6.36 4.62
CA LEU A 490 -11.61 6.70 4.07
C LEU A 490 -12.51 5.47 3.98
N PHE A 491 -11.94 4.32 3.64
CA PHE A 491 -12.65 3.05 3.58
C PHE A 491 -13.14 2.54 4.94
N THR A 492 -12.29 2.54 5.98
CA THR A 492 -12.69 2.12 7.33
C THR A 492 -13.70 3.09 7.93
N THR A 493 -13.56 4.38 7.60
CA THR A 493 -14.58 5.40 7.90
C THR A 493 -15.92 5.05 7.25
N TYR A 494 -15.95 4.63 6.00
CA TYR A 494 -17.17 4.12 5.34
C TYR A 494 -17.74 2.92 6.08
N CYS A 495 -16.93 1.93 6.45
CA CYS A 495 -17.41 0.74 7.19
C CYS A 495 -18.16 1.13 8.48
N VAL A 496 -17.63 2.10 9.25
CA VAL A 496 -18.26 2.57 10.48
C VAL A 496 -19.52 3.39 10.20
N VAL A 497 -19.51 4.27 9.18
CA VAL A 497 -20.68 5.10 8.81
C VAL A 497 -21.82 4.24 8.26
N ALA A 498 -21.53 3.28 7.40
CA ALA A 498 -22.51 2.31 6.88
C ALA A 498 -23.11 1.49 8.03
N THR A 499 -22.28 1.00 8.95
CA THR A 499 -22.77 0.27 10.13
C THR A 499 -23.62 1.16 11.04
N SER A 500 -23.22 2.41 11.26
CA SER A 500 -24.02 3.41 11.98
C SER A 500 -25.41 3.57 11.37
N PHE A 501 -25.48 3.64 10.04
CA PHE A 501 -26.74 3.73 9.30
C PHE A 501 -27.61 2.49 9.48
N ILE A 502 -27.05 1.28 9.30
CA ILE A 502 -27.79 0.02 9.45
C ILE A 502 -28.33 -0.15 10.87
N LEU A 503 -27.48 0.12 11.89
CA LEU A 503 -27.85 -0.01 13.30
C LEU A 503 -28.71 1.17 13.80
N LYS A 504 -28.87 2.23 13.00
CA LYS A 504 -29.50 3.50 13.39
C LYS A 504 -28.88 4.11 14.65
N ASN A 505 -27.57 3.94 14.82
CA ASN A 505 -26.82 4.43 15.97
C ASN A 505 -25.81 5.50 15.53
N LYS A 506 -26.02 6.75 15.94
CA LYS A 506 -25.21 7.92 15.56
C LYS A 506 -24.26 8.40 16.66
N ASN A 507 -23.92 7.54 17.62
CA ASN A 507 -23.11 7.89 18.79
C ASN A 507 -21.61 8.01 18.46
N TYR A 508 -21.23 9.00 17.64
CA TYR A 508 -19.84 9.38 17.31
C TYR A 508 -19.81 10.83 16.84
N ASN A 509 -18.62 11.40 16.65
CA ASN A 509 -18.50 12.78 16.19
C ASN A 509 -18.70 12.88 14.67
N ILE A 510 -19.95 13.02 14.24
CA ILE A 510 -20.32 13.15 12.82
C ILE A 510 -19.65 14.36 12.17
N LYS A 511 -19.58 15.51 12.87
CA LYS A 511 -18.97 16.73 12.32
C LYS A 511 -17.51 16.49 11.96
N LYS A 512 -16.72 15.94 12.89
CA LYS A 512 -15.32 15.61 12.61
C LYS A 512 -15.17 14.54 11.53
N CYS A 513 -16.07 13.55 11.48
CA CYS A 513 -16.09 12.56 10.40
C CYS A 513 -16.26 13.24 9.03
N LEU A 514 -17.21 14.18 8.90
CA LEU A 514 -17.40 14.96 7.68
C LEU A 514 -16.17 15.83 7.36
N ASP A 515 -15.55 16.45 8.37
CA ASP A 515 -14.33 17.25 8.20
C ASP A 515 -13.18 16.38 7.63
N PHE A 516 -12.98 15.18 8.16
CA PHE A 516 -12.02 14.20 7.66
C PHE A 516 -12.32 13.82 6.21
N VAL A 517 -13.54 13.36 5.91
CA VAL A 517 -13.94 12.91 4.57
C VAL A 517 -13.75 14.02 3.53
N LYS A 518 -14.18 15.25 3.86
CA LYS A 518 -13.99 16.43 3.00
C LYS A 518 -12.52 16.78 2.81
N SER A 519 -11.67 16.54 3.81
CA SER A 519 -10.22 16.73 3.69
C SER A 519 -9.54 15.67 2.81
N CYS A 520 -10.18 14.53 2.54
CA CYS A 520 -9.72 13.53 1.56
C CYS A 520 -10.04 13.89 0.11
N GLN A 521 -10.92 14.87 -0.17
CA GLN A 521 -11.24 15.30 -1.54
C GLN A 521 -10.15 16.21 -2.12
N ASN A 522 -9.54 15.84 -3.24
CA ASN A 522 -8.49 16.64 -3.89
C ASN A 522 -9.04 17.65 -4.91
N ASP A 523 -8.16 18.50 -5.44
CA ASP A 523 -8.55 19.59 -6.35
C ASP A 523 -9.06 19.11 -7.72
N ASP A 524 -8.81 17.84 -8.08
CA ASP A 524 -9.44 17.13 -9.22
C ASP A 524 -10.92 16.81 -8.99
N GLY A 525 -11.40 16.91 -7.75
CA GLY A 525 -12.74 16.53 -7.35
C GLY A 525 -12.88 15.10 -6.85
N GLY A 526 -11.90 14.23 -7.10
CA GLY A 526 -11.85 12.86 -6.57
C GLY A 526 -11.41 12.81 -5.10
N PHE A 527 -11.49 11.64 -4.49
CA PHE A 527 -11.03 11.40 -3.12
C PHE A 527 -9.90 10.36 -3.09
N GLY A 528 -8.94 10.57 -2.20
CA GLY A 528 -7.93 9.57 -1.84
C GLY A 528 -8.23 8.90 -0.49
N ASN A 529 -7.46 7.86 -0.15
CA ASN A 529 -7.64 7.09 1.09
C ASN A 529 -7.47 7.91 2.38
N ALA A 530 -6.62 8.93 2.32
CA ALA A 530 -6.33 9.84 3.42
C ALA A 530 -6.12 11.26 2.88
N PRO A 531 -6.12 12.30 3.73
CA PRO A 531 -5.96 13.68 3.27
C PRO A 531 -4.68 13.88 2.46
N GLY A 532 -4.84 14.37 1.22
CA GLY A 532 -3.74 14.61 0.28
C GLY A 532 -3.27 13.38 -0.50
N TYR A 533 -3.68 12.17 -0.13
CA TYR A 533 -3.38 10.93 -0.86
C TYR A 533 -4.04 10.97 -2.26
N PRO A 534 -3.44 10.34 -3.29
CA PRO A 534 -3.94 10.45 -4.67
C PRO A 534 -5.39 10.01 -4.81
N SER A 535 -6.16 10.75 -5.62
CA SER A 535 -7.53 10.38 -5.99
C SER A 535 -7.54 9.12 -6.86
N ASP A 536 -8.46 8.21 -6.58
CA ASP A 536 -8.81 7.07 -7.44
C ASP A 536 -10.33 6.82 -7.40
N ILE A 537 -10.86 6.02 -8.32
CA ILE A 537 -12.31 5.76 -8.38
C ILE A 537 -12.82 4.98 -7.16
N TRP A 538 -11.98 4.18 -6.50
CA TRP A 538 -12.38 3.37 -5.34
C TRP A 538 -12.64 4.25 -4.11
N HIS A 539 -11.67 5.08 -3.73
CA HIS A 539 -11.78 6.00 -2.62
C HIS A 539 -12.76 7.14 -2.91
N THR A 540 -12.87 7.58 -4.16
CA THR A 540 -13.92 8.51 -4.58
C THR A 540 -15.31 7.95 -4.25
N ASN A 541 -15.57 6.68 -4.56
CA ASN A 541 -16.84 6.03 -4.19
C ASN A 541 -17.08 6.01 -2.68
N PHE A 542 -16.09 5.64 -1.86
CA PHE A 542 -16.25 5.69 -0.39
C PHE A 542 -16.55 7.10 0.13
N GLY A 543 -15.93 8.13 -0.45
CA GLY A 543 -16.25 9.52 -0.16
C GLY A 543 -17.71 9.87 -0.47
N VAL A 544 -18.21 9.48 -1.66
CA VAL A 544 -19.62 9.67 -2.05
C VAL A 544 -20.55 8.94 -1.09
N LEU A 545 -20.29 7.67 -0.79
CA LEU A 545 -21.09 6.83 0.11
C LEU A 545 -21.24 7.45 1.50
N ILE A 546 -20.12 7.90 2.10
CA ILE A 546 -20.15 8.50 3.43
C ILE A 546 -20.94 9.81 3.42
N LEU A 547 -20.68 10.68 2.44
CA LEU A 547 -21.37 11.95 2.31
C LEU A 547 -22.88 11.75 2.13
N HIS A 548 -23.27 10.80 1.28
CA HIS A 548 -24.65 10.40 1.05
C HIS A 548 -25.33 9.90 2.32
N LEU A 549 -24.74 8.92 3.01
CA LEU A 549 -25.28 8.34 4.26
C LEU A 549 -25.41 9.36 5.39
N LEU A 550 -24.60 10.41 5.38
CA LEU A 550 -24.62 11.50 6.36
C LEU A 550 -25.42 12.72 5.89
N ASN A 551 -26.07 12.67 4.72
CA ASN A 551 -26.78 13.78 4.09
C ASN A 551 -25.92 15.06 4.00
N SER A 552 -24.71 14.92 3.48
CA SER A 552 -23.77 16.02 3.23
C SER A 552 -23.35 16.04 1.78
N GLU A 553 -22.89 17.20 1.31
CA GLU A 553 -22.31 17.37 -0.02
C GLU A 553 -20.78 17.38 0.02
N ALA A 554 -20.17 17.08 -1.12
CA ALA A 554 -18.74 17.22 -1.35
C ALA A 554 -18.33 18.71 -1.39
N ASN A 555 -17.05 19.02 -1.21
CA ASN A 555 -16.55 20.40 -1.33
C ASN A 555 -16.62 20.90 -2.78
N PHE A 556 -16.41 20.00 -3.74
CA PHE A 556 -16.45 20.31 -5.18
C PHE A 556 -17.38 19.34 -5.94
N PRO A 557 -18.72 19.45 -5.80
CA PRO A 557 -19.66 18.49 -6.39
C PRO A 557 -19.55 18.36 -7.91
N GLU A 558 -19.42 19.48 -8.63
CA GLU A 558 -19.29 19.44 -10.09
C GLU A 558 -17.98 18.76 -10.52
N LYS A 559 -16.85 19.08 -9.87
CA LYS A 559 -15.57 18.44 -10.16
C LYS A 559 -15.58 16.95 -9.84
N LEU A 560 -16.24 16.54 -8.76
CA LEU A 560 -16.43 15.14 -8.42
C LEU A 560 -17.13 14.37 -9.56
N ILE A 561 -18.23 14.91 -10.09
CA ILE A 561 -18.94 14.32 -11.23
C ILE A 561 -18.02 14.27 -12.45
N GLN A 562 -17.29 15.35 -12.75
CA GLN A 562 -16.35 15.37 -13.88
C GLN A 562 -15.22 14.36 -13.73
N TYR A 563 -14.69 14.18 -12.52
CA TYR A 563 -13.68 13.17 -12.22
C TYR A 563 -14.21 11.75 -12.53
N LEU A 564 -15.39 11.39 -11.99
CA LEU A 564 -16.03 10.10 -12.23
C LEU A 564 -16.28 9.83 -13.73
N VAL A 565 -16.85 10.80 -14.46
CA VAL A 565 -17.14 10.64 -15.90
C VAL A 565 -15.87 10.68 -16.76
N SER A 566 -14.79 11.32 -16.29
CA SER A 566 -13.50 11.31 -16.99
C SER A 566 -12.83 9.94 -17.01
N ALA A 567 -13.20 9.04 -16.08
CA ALA A 567 -12.67 7.69 -16.01
C ALA A 567 -13.32 6.72 -17.00
N GLN A 568 -14.42 7.08 -17.65
CA GLN A 568 -15.06 6.24 -18.66
C GLN A 568 -14.23 6.20 -19.97
N ASN A 569 -13.95 4.99 -20.46
CA ASN A 569 -13.28 4.76 -21.73
C ASN A 569 -14.26 4.50 -22.88
N GLU A 570 -13.71 4.45 -24.10
CA GLU A 570 -14.51 4.17 -25.30
C GLU A 570 -15.19 2.81 -25.26
N ASP A 571 -14.66 1.81 -24.54
CA ASP A 571 -15.29 0.50 -24.38
C ASP A 571 -16.55 0.51 -23.50
N GLY A 572 -16.83 1.63 -22.83
CA GLY A 572 -17.95 1.83 -21.90
C GLY A 572 -17.57 1.61 -20.44
N GLY A 573 -16.52 0.83 -20.14
CA GLY A 573 -16.04 0.62 -18.79
C GLY A 573 -15.33 1.85 -18.21
N PHE A 574 -15.03 1.80 -16.91
CA PHE A 574 -14.31 2.85 -16.21
C PHE A 574 -12.98 2.33 -15.66
N ALA A 575 -11.99 3.20 -15.66
CA ALA A 575 -10.65 2.92 -15.16
C ALA A 575 -10.42 3.44 -13.74
N VAL A 576 -9.51 2.84 -12.99
CA VAL A 576 -9.17 3.25 -11.61
C VAL A 576 -8.63 4.67 -11.51
N PHE A 577 -7.85 5.07 -12.52
CA PHE A 577 -7.43 6.45 -12.76
C PHE A 577 -7.85 6.84 -14.18
N PRO A 578 -8.26 8.09 -14.43
CA PRO A 578 -8.54 8.56 -15.79
C PRO A 578 -7.37 8.27 -16.75
N ASN A 579 -7.69 7.87 -17.98
CA ASN A 579 -6.76 7.46 -19.05
C ASN A 579 -6.06 6.09 -18.88
N LEU A 580 -6.40 5.30 -17.86
CA LEU A 580 -6.01 3.89 -17.79
C LEU A 580 -7.06 2.98 -18.44
N SER A 581 -6.78 1.69 -18.55
CA SER A 581 -7.71 0.70 -19.07
C SER A 581 -8.88 0.45 -18.11
N SER A 582 -10.06 0.16 -18.67
CA SER A 582 -11.26 -0.19 -17.92
C SER A 582 -11.08 -1.48 -17.11
N GLU A 583 -11.68 -1.52 -15.93
CA GLU A 583 -11.76 -2.71 -15.10
C GLU A 583 -13.06 -2.77 -14.30
N VAL A 584 -13.50 -3.99 -13.96
CA VAL A 584 -14.84 -4.23 -13.39
C VAL A 584 -15.02 -3.54 -12.04
N PHE A 585 -14.00 -3.49 -11.19
CA PHE A 585 -14.10 -2.84 -9.87
C PHE A 585 -14.38 -1.35 -10.01
N SER A 586 -13.55 -0.63 -10.77
CA SER A 586 -13.73 0.80 -11.02
C SER A 586 -15.01 1.10 -11.79
N THR A 587 -15.41 0.23 -12.71
CA THR A 587 -16.69 0.35 -13.43
C THR A 587 -17.87 0.32 -12.46
N PHE A 588 -17.93 -0.65 -11.56
CA PHE A 588 -18.95 -0.67 -10.51
C PHE A 588 -18.89 0.58 -9.64
N ARG A 589 -17.72 0.91 -9.08
CA ARG A 589 -17.57 2.03 -8.12
C ARG A 589 -17.93 3.38 -8.75
N ALA A 590 -17.67 3.56 -10.05
CA ALA A 590 -18.11 4.73 -10.79
C ALA A 590 -19.63 4.76 -11.01
N ILE A 591 -20.24 3.64 -11.45
CA ILE A 591 -21.70 3.52 -11.60
C ILE A 591 -22.39 3.83 -10.28
N ASP A 592 -21.96 3.19 -9.21
CA ASP A 592 -22.53 3.35 -7.88
C ASP A 592 -22.50 4.81 -7.41
N SER A 593 -21.34 5.45 -7.52
CA SER A 593 -21.17 6.87 -7.20
C SER A 593 -22.07 7.78 -8.04
N LEU A 594 -22.15 7.54 -9.35
CA LEU A 594 -22.99 8.33 -10.24
C LEU A 594 -24.48 8.15 -9.94
N ARG A 595 -24.93 6.93 -9.61
CA ARG A 595 -26.32 6.67 -9.22
C ARG A 595 -26.69 7.38 -7.93
N LEU A 596 -25.82 7.37 -6.91
CA LEU A 596 -26.05 8.09 -5.65
C LEU A 596 -26.03 9.62 -5.80
N LEU A 597 -25.33 10.13 -6.82
CA LEU A 597 -25.33 11.54 -7.18
C LEU A 597 -26.48 11.92 -8.13
N ASP A 598 -27.45 11.02 -8.33
CA ASP A 598 -28.59 11.17 -9.25
C ASP A 598 -28.17 11.48 -10.70
N ILE A 599 -27.02 10.96 -11.14
CA ILE A 599 -26.50 11.12 -12.50
C ILE A 599 -26.86 9.90 -13.35
N GLU A 600 -27.37 10.15 -14.55
CA GLU A 600 -27.58 9.12 -15.56
C GLU A 600 -26.23 8.55 -16.02
N ILE A 601 -26.12 7.23 -16.07
CA ILE A 601 -24.87 6.57 -16.45
C ILE A 601 -24.55 6.86 -17.93
N PRO A 602 -23.44 7.56 -18.23
CA PRO A 602 -23.08 7.86 -19.60
C PRO A 602 -22.82 6.58 -20.39
N ASN A 603 -23.29 6.53 -21.64
CA ASN A 603 -23.15 5.35 -22.52
C ASN A 603 -23.66 4.04 -21.87
N LYS A 604 -24.73 4.08 -21.07
CA LYS A 604 -25.30 2.95 -20.31
C LYS A 604 -25.30 1.61 -21.07
N GLU A 605 -25.83 1.57 -22.29
CA GLU A 605 -25.90 0.33 -23.09
C GLU A 605 -24.54 -0.28 -23.41
N ARG A 606 -23.53 0.57 -23.61
CA ARG A 606 -22.17 0.13 -23.87
C ARG A 606 -21.51 -0.41 -22.60
N VAL A 607 -21.77 0.22 -21.46
CA VAL A 607 -21.35 -0.26 -20.13
C VAL A 607 -21.94 -1.66 -19.86
N ILE A 608 -23.24 -1.85 -20.12
CA ILE A 608 -23.92 -3.14 -19.97
C ILE A 608 -23.27 -4.20 -20.86
N SER A 609 -23.09 -3.88 -22.15
CA SER A 609 -22.49 -4.81 -23.12
C SER A 609 -21.07 -5.22 -22.72
N TRP A 610 -20.28 -4.27 -22.22
CA TRP A 610 -18.92 -4.52 -21.75
C TRP A 610 -18.90 -5.36 -20.46
N LEU A 611 -19.73 -5.04 -19.47
CA LEU A 611 -19.82 -5.85 -18.24
C LEU A 611 -20.26 -7.29 -18.55
N GLN A 612 -21.27 -7.47 -19.41
CA GLN A 612 -21.74 -8.78 -19.81
C GLN A 612 -20.70 -9.58 -20.59
N SER A 613 -19.84 -8.94 -21.38
CA SER A 613 -18.73 -9.61 -22.08
C SER A 613 -17.62 -10.09 -21.15
N MET A 614 -17.53 -9.53 -19.94
CA MET A 614 -16.62 -10.01 -18.90
C MET A 614 -17.11 -11.31 -18.24
N GLN A 615 -18.34 -11.76 -18.48
CA GLN A 615 -18.83 -13.03 -17.95
C GLN A 615 -18.20 -14.21 -18.70
N ASP A 616 -17.58 -15.12 -17.95
CA ASP A 616 -17.09 -16.37 -18.50
C ASP A 616 -18.25 -17.28 -18.90
N VAL A 617 -18.31 -17.62 -20.18
CA VAL A 617 -19.41 -18.41 -20.75
C VAL A 617 -19.42 -19.85 -20.24
N ASN A 618 -18.29 -20.38 -19.78
CA ASN A 618 -18.15 -21.78 -19.36
C ASN A 618 -18.43 -21.93 -17.87
N GLU A 619 -17.79 -21.10 -17.05
CA GLU A 619 -17.85 -21.18 -15.59
C GLU A 619 -18.93 -20.29 -14.96
N GLY A 620 -19.32 -19.20 -15.61
CA GLY A 620 -20.35 -18.27 -15.12
C GLY A 620 -19.82 -17.06 -14.33
N GLY A 621 -18.66 -17.17 -13.69
CA GLY A 621 -17.94 -16.07 -13.04
C GLY A 621 -17.51 -14.94 -14.00
N PHE A 622 -17.05 -13.81 -13.48
CA PHE A 622 -16.58 -12.68 -14.28
C PHE A 622 -15.07 -12.47 -14.17
N HIS A 623 -14.46 -12.05 -15.29
CA HIS A 623 -13.11 -11.54 -15.37
C HIS A 623 -13.07 -10.07 -14.95
N ILE A 624 -11.97 -9.59 -14.34
CA ILE A 624 -11.84 -8.15 -13.98
C ILE A 624 -11.53 -7.25 -15.18
N SER A 625 -10.89 -7.83 -16.18
CA SER A 625 -10.51 -7.23 -17.45
C SER A 625 -10.22 -8.36 -18.44
N GLU A 626 -10.08 -8.02 -19.72
CA GLU A 626 -9.74 -9.00 -20.76
C GLU A 626 -8.49 -9.82 -20.41
N ASN A 627 -8.53 -11.12 -20.71
CA ASN A 627 -7.42 -12.08 -20.53
C ASN A 627 -6.92 -12.25 -19.09
N LYS A 628 -7.69 -11.85 -18.07
CA LYS A 628 -7.44 -12.19 -16.67
C LYS A 628 -8.15 -13.49 -16.30
N PRO A 629 -7.74 -14.15 -15.21
CA PRO A 629 -8.54 -15.22 -14.61
C PRO A 629 -9.88 -14.68 -14.08
N ILE A 630 -10.84 -15.59 -13.91
CA ILE A 630 -12.09 -15.30 -13.23
C ILE A 630 -11.80 -14.78 -11.82
N SER A 631 -12.56 -13.78 -11.42
CA SER A 631 -12.42 -13.09 -10.15
C SER A 631 -13.70 -13.24 -9.33
N PHE A 632 -13.57 -13.78 -8.12
CA PHE A 632 -14.68 -13.90 -7.19
C PHE A 632 -15.30 -12.56 -6.83
N VAL A 633 -14.43 -11.61 -6.54
CA VAL A 633 -14.75 -10.22 -6.20
C VAL A 633 -15.26 -9.47 -7.41
N GLY A 634 -14.63 -9.69 -8.57
CA GLY A 634 -15.03 -9.09 -9.84
C GLY A 634 -16.43 -9.55 -10.24
N SER A 635 -16.77 -10.81 -9.97
CA SER A 635 -18.12 -11.35 -10.19
C SER A 635 -19.16 -10.59 -9.37
N TYR A 636 -18.92 -10.34 -8.09
CA TYR A 636 -19.80 -9.51 -7.26
C TYR A 636 -20.02 -8.12 -7.86
N HIS A 637 -18.93 -7.41 -8.16
CA HIS A 637 -18.98 -6.04 -8.64
C HIS A 637 -19.64 -5.94 -10.03
N ALA A 638 -19.43 -6.92 -10.92
CA ALA A 638 -20.11 -6.99 -12.20
C ALA A 638 -21.63 -7.21 -12.03
N ILE A 639 -22.03 -8.13 -11.14
CA ILE A 639 -23.44 -8.38 -10.83
C ILE A 639 -24.08 -7.13 -10.23
N ALA A 640 -23.43 -6.50 -9.26
CA ALA A 640 -23.91 -5.28 -8.62
C ALA A 640 -24.05 -4.13 -9.62
N ALA A 641 -23.08 -3.96 -10.51
CA ALA A 641 -23.13 -2.94 -11.56
C ALA A 641 -24.31 -3.20 -12.52
N LEU A 642 -24.45 -4.42 -13.02
CA LEU A 642 -25.57 -4.80 -13.88
C LEU A 642 -26.91 -4.60 -13.17
N TYR A 643 -26.99 -4.96 -11.89
CA TYR A 643 -28.19 -4.82 -11.08
C TYR A 643 -28.60 -3.35 -10.89
N LEU A 644 -27.65 -2.46 -10.60
CA LEU A 644 -27.88 -1.00 -10.52
C LEU A 644 -28.23 -0.35 -11.87
N LEU A 645 -27.96 -1.06 -12.97
CA LEU A 645 -28.34 -0.68 -14.33
C LEU A 645 -29.67 -1.30 -14.78
N ASP A 646 -30.41 -1.94 -13.87
CA ASP A 646 -31.69 -2.62 -14.11
C ASP A 646 -31.59 -3.82 -15.07
N THR A 647 -30.46 -4.53 -15.04
CA THR A 647 -30.21 -5.72 -15.86
C THR A 647 -29.46 -6.80 -15.07
N LEU A 648 -29.20 -7.95 -15.69
CA LEU A 648 -28.57 -9.11 -15.07
C LEU A 648 -27.47 -9.70 -15.97
N PRO A 649 -26.61 -10.57 -15.41
CA PRO A 649 -25.68 -11.38 -16.20
C PRO A 649 -26.39 -12.18 -17.31
N ILE A 650 -25.69 -12.46 -18.40
CA ILE A 650 -26.24 -13.26 -19.52
C ILE A 650 -26.58 -14.68 -19.05
N ASN A 651 -25.71 -15.29 -18.25
CA ASN A 651 -25.89 -16.65 -17.76
C ASN A 651 -26.09 -16.71 -16.25
N ILE A 652 -27.31 -16.34 -15.82
CA ILE A 652 -27.71 -16.28 -14.40
C ILE A 652 -27.56 -17.63 -13.69
N GLU A 653 -27.98 -18.71 -14.33
CA GLU A 653 -27.95 -20.03 -13.69
C GLU A 653 -26.52 -20.54 -13.47
N LYS A 654 -25.62 -20.32 -14.45
CA LYS A 654 -24.21 -20.70 -14.29
C LYS A 654 -23.55 -19.97 -13.15
N ILE A 655 -23.74 -18.65 -13.02
CA ILE A 655 -23.12 -17.89 -11.92
C ILE A 655 -23.68 -18.30 -10.55
N LYS A 656 -24.96 -18.69 -10.46
CA LYS A 656 -25.52 -19.23 -9.21
C LYS A 656 -24.89 -20.57 -8.82
N ILE A 657 -24.76 -21.50 -9.78
CA ILE A 657 -24.04 -22.77 -9.57
C ILE A 657 -22.58 -22.50 -9.20
N TRP A 658 -21.95 -21.52 -9.84
CA TRP A 658 -20.58 -21.11 -9.55
C TRP A 658 -20.42 -20.67 -8.09
N PHE A 659 -21.28 -19.80 -7.55
CA PHE A 659 -21.26 -19.46 -6.12
C PHE A 659 -21.52 -20.67 -5.21
N GLY A 660 -22.48 -21.53 -5.57
CA GLY A 660 -22.73 -22.79 -4.84
C GLY A 660 -21.48 -23.67 -4.71
N ASN A 661 -20.69 -23.80 -5.78
CA ASN A 661 -19.45 -24.56 -5.78
C ASN A 661 -18.34 -23.96 -4.89
N HIS A 662 -18.40 -22.66 -4.63
CA HIS A 662 -17.47 -21.95 -3.76
C HIS A 662 -17.89 -21.96 -2.29
N GLN A 663 -19.07 -22.48 -1.96
CA GLN A 663 -19.46 -22.68 -0.57
C GLN A 663 -18.68 -23.85 0.04
N ALA A 664 -17.96 -23.55 1.11
CA ALA A 664 -17.11 -24.51 1.80
C ALA A 664 -17.92 -25.47 2.68
N LYS A 665 -17.28 -26.59 3.05
CA LYS A 665 -17.91 -27.64 3.88
C LYS A 665 -18.33 -27.17 5.27
N ASP A 666 -17.84 -26.05 5.76
CA ASP A 666 -18.17 -25.49 7.06
C ASP A 666 -19.23 -24.38 7.02
N GLY A 667 -19.71 -24.01 5.83
CA GLY A 667 -20.84 -23.11 5.62
C GLY A 667 -20.48 -21.75 5.02
N GLY A 668 -19.26 -21.27 5.24
CA GLY A 668 -18.75 -20.04 4.63
C GLY A 668 -18.32 -20.26 3.18
N PHE A 669 -17.57 -19.32 2.64
CA PHE A 669 -17.20 -19.28 1.23
C PHE A 669 -15.69 -19.11 1.06
N SER A 670 -15.18 -19.63 -0.04
CA SER A 670 -13.77 -19.55 -0.42
C SER A 670 -13.66 -19.18 -1.89
N LYS A 671 -12.64 -18.41 -2.26
CA LYS A 671 -12.32 -18.12 -3.66
C LYS A 671 -11.83 -19.35 -4.42
N LEU A 672 -11.24 -20.29 -3.69
CA LEU A 672 -10.73 -21.55 -4.24
C LEU A 672 -11.74 -22.67 -3.99
N LEU A 673 -11.95 -23.49 -5.02
CA LEU A 673 -12.79 -24.67 -4.90
C LEU A 673 -12.20 -25.66 -3.89
N HIS A 674 -13.08 -26.26 -3.08
CA HIS A 674 -12.74 -27.28 -2.08
C HIS A 674 -11.77 -26.83 -0.97
N HIS A 675 -11.57 -25.53 -0.79
CA HIS A 675 -10.79 -24.97 0.30
C HIS A 675 -11.66 -24.65 1.55
N PRO A 676 -11.06 -24.51 2.75
CA PRO A 676 -11.75 -23.91 3.89
C PRO A 676 -12.22 -22.49 3.57
N SER A 677 -13.25 -22.02 4.27
CA SER A 677 -13.74 -20.64 4.09
C SER A 677 -12.62 -19.62 4.29
N ASP A 678 -12.66 -18.55 3.49
CA ASP A 678 -11.70 -17.45 3.57
C ASP A 678 -12.15 -16.47 4.68
N THR A 679 -12.80 -15.37 4.31
CA THR A 679 -13.21 -14.29 5.22
C THR A 679 -14.71 -14.01 5.16
N THR A 680 -15.20 -13.13 6.03
CA THR A 680 -16.58 -12.63 6.01
C THR A 680 -16.93 -11.92 4.70
N ASP A 681 -15.94 -11.47 3.93
CA ASP A 681 -16.15 -10.85 2.63
C ASP A 681 -16.69 -11.83 1.58
N GLU A 682 -16.11 -13.03 1.47
CA GLU A 682 -16.57 -14.00 0.47
C GLU A 682 -18.02 -14.44 0.75
N GLY A 683 -18.40 -14.48 2.03
CA GLY A 683 -19.77 -14.71 2.46
C GLY A 683 -20.72 -13.58 2.07
N PHE A 684 -20.36 -12.34 2.39
CA PHE A 684 -21.09 -11.13 1.99
C PHE A 684 -21.30 -11.06 0.47
N ILE A 685 -20.23 -11.23 -0.30
CA ILE A 685 -20.24 -11.29 -1.76
C ILE A 685 -21.26 -12.31 -2.26
N SER A 686 -21.17 -13.55 -1.77
CA SER A 686 -21.98 -14.67 -2.29
C SER A 686 -23.46 -14.51 -1.94
N LEU A 687 -23.73 -14.06 -0.72
CA LEU A 687 -25.08 -13.81 -0.23
C LEU A 687 -25.73 -12.68 -1.03
N HIS A 688 -25.12 -11.49 -1.03
CA HIS A 688 -25.69 -10.31 -1.67
C HIS A 688 -25.81 -10.49 -3.19
N ALA A 689 -24.82 -11.12 -3.85
CA ALA A 689 -24.92 -11.47 -5.27
C ALA A 689 -26.09 -12.41 -5.55
N SER A 690 -26.31 -13.43 -4.73
CA SER A 690 -27.43 -14.37 -4.90
C SER A 690 -28.79 -13.67 -4.80
N TYR A 691 -28.91 -12.70 -3.89
CA TYR A 691 -30.13 -11.89 -3.77
C TYR A 691 -30.33 -10.95 -4.97
N MET A 692 -29.28 -10.34 -5.51
CA MET A 692 -29.35 -9.55 -6.75
C MET A 692 -29.77 -10.40 -7.94
N LEU A 693 -29.20 -11.61 -8.08
CA LEU A 693 -29.53 -12.55 -9.16
C LEU A 693 -30.96 -13.09 -9.11
N GLU A 694 -31.62 -13.02 -7.95
CA GLU A 694 -33.06 -13.31 -7.78
C GLU A 694 -33.92 -12.04 -7.74
N GLN A 695 -33.32 -10.86 -7.85
CA GLN A 695 -33.97 -9.55 -7.74
C GLN A 695 -34.75 -9.39 -6.43
N LYS A 696 -34.21 -9.95 -5.35
CA LYS A 696 -34.83 -9.99 -4.01
C LYS A 696 -34.23 -9.02 -3.02
N ILE A 697 -33.38 -8.08 -3.45
CA ILE A 697 -32.74 -7.08 -2.59
C ILE A 697 -33.04 -5.69 -3.11
N ASN A 698 -33.10 -4.70 -2.24
CA ASN A 698 -33.37 -3.34 -2.64
C ASN A 698 -32.17 -2.76 -3.41
N PRO A 699 -32.34 -2.18 -4.63
CA PRO A 699 -31.23 -1.58 -5.37
C PRO A 699 -30.50 -0.48 -4.58
N TYR A 700 -31.22 0.32 -3.80
CA TYR A 700 -30.61 1.35 -2.96
C TYR A 700 -29.82 0.76 -1.79
N TRP A 701 -30.19 -0.42 -1.28
CA TRP A 701 -29.37 -1.13 -0.30
C TRP A 701 -28.02 -1.55 -0.90
N ILE A 702 -28.03 -2.08 -2.13
CA ILE A 702 -26.80 -2.41 -2.85
C ILE A 702 -25.96 -1.16 -3.07
N ALA A 703 -26.59 -0.05 -3.45
CA ALA A 703 -25.88 1.20 -3.71
C ALA A 703 -25.20 1.80 -2.47
N ILE A 704 -25.65 1.48 -1.25
CA ILE A 704 -25.06 2.06 -0.02
C ILE A 704 -24.26 1.05 0.82
N ILE A 705 -24.41 -0.25 0.55
CA ILE A 705 -23.79 -1.37 1.28
C ILE A 705 -23.12 -2.33 0.27
N THR A 706 -21.99 -1.90 -0.28
CA THR A 706 -21.16 -2.63 -1.28
C THR A 706 -19.66 -2.37 -1.14
#